data_AF-A0A8X8BR42-F1
#
_entry.id   AF-A0A8X8BR42-F1
#
_cell.length_a   1.000
_cell.length_b   1.000
_cell.length_c   1.000
_cell.angle_alpha   90.00
_cell.angle_beta   90.00
_cell.angle_gamma   90.00
#
_symmetry.space_group_name_H-M   'P 1'
#
loop_
_entity.id
_entity.type
_entity.pdbx_description
1 polymer ?
#
loop_
_entity_poly.entity_id
_entity_poly.type
_entity_poly.pdbx_seq_one_letter_code
_entity_poly.pdbx_strand_id
1 'polypeptide(L)'
;MALVILMVSVLVLSGLALSSDVLELGDSDFDFSVRQHETMLVEFFAPWCGHCKKLAPEYEEAATRLKDIVPLAKVDCTANSETCTKFGVNGYPTLKIFRNGEESSAYDGPRSADGIVSHMKKQAGPSSVELKTAKDLEKFISHYDASIVGFFSSSDSAQLAEYVKAASELRDHYRLAHTSIPELLEAHNILGEVMKVASKFVSEGRTLSFAVADRQEFAEELSEFGVEDTTGELPVVVIKTLTGEKYIMQDEFTRDGLALEHFVEDYFAKNLKRYVKSEPIPEKNDGPVKVVVAETFDEIVNDQSKDVLIEFYAPWCGHCKNLEPKYIELGQQLANDPNIIIAKMDATANDIPSNYDVQGFPTIYFATKGNKESPKRYENVLVSSVGDNGKMMGRPVLVLSQNTKRESGRKVQIGNINAAKMLLDPMGGVVMTNDGNAILREIQVQHPAAKSMIEISRTQDEEVGDGTTSVIILAGEMLAVAEHFLEQQMHPTVIIGAYRQALEDMVTFLKDISTPVDVNSRDLMLKIINSAINTKVINRWADLACNMALDAVKTVELEENGRKEIDIKQYAKVEKIPGGFIEDSCVLRGVMVNKDVTHPRMRRMIKNPRIVLLDCSLEYKKGESQTEIEITREEDFARILQMEEEYIQQICEDIIRLKPDLIFTEKGISDLAQHYLMKANITAIRRVRKTDNNRIARACGARIASRTDELREEDVGTGAGQFEIKKIGDEYFTFITECKDPKACTIILRGASKEILAEVERNLHDAMQVCRNVLLDPYLVPGGGAVEMAISHLLTERSKSMTGVEQWPYRAVAQALEVIPRTLIQNCGASTIRVLTSLRAKHTQEGSTSWGVNGETGALVDMKDMGIWEPLVVKAQTYKTAMEVSLELNPGLNSTSSAPLNVSILHVKAVGNNDTLHIILASLGPPSLLLVHTGSSDTQLKIDWNRLMTENSSRSVWVEPVSSVLYSRALLFTKVWEYNDVNDTADFPSDPSKYMFPPYNLEEFVWDDLNKSLDKTAHTAKLCGKNVTDQYFVNGSICFKISAFDALGRDEKWPCFLHNANSSQIQFEIDRVLPRSNKSRFGLELVSIEENGVRSWIDTKHSIDDEYTPSIFQVYNLLSVKGNGSGPVLGYTHWKPVAYRNKTPVFEQATPSHHTGPQSKLFSNHWGLPIAFFGKDVEPKYTIMSVNITFGIAGEPYYNETYYLSWTSLVGIGSPPEDPFSTLVICIIAVGLGAPMVILLMGCIIVQLKRRKPVTPPGYQPIN
;
A
#
# COMPACT_ATOMS: atom_id res chain seq x y z
N MET A 1 8.40 -43.41 48.61
CA MET A 1 7.82 -44.15 47.48
C MET A 1 6.47 -43.62 47.01
N ALA A 2 5.52 -43.24 47.88
CA ALA A 2 4.25 -42.63 47.45
C ALA A 2 4.41 -41.32 46.64
N LEU A 3 5.42 -40.50 46.94
CA LEU A 3 5.72 -39.26 46.20
C LEU A 3 6.25 -39.52 44.77
N VAL A 4 6.90 -40.67 44.54
CA VAL A 4 7.44 -41.07 43.23
C VAL A 4 6.32 -41.64 42.35
N ILE A 5 5.37 -42.36 42.95
CA ILE A 5 4.19 -42.88 42.25
C ILE A 5 3.21 -41.74 41.91
N LEU A 6 3.11 -40.71 42.77
CA LEU A 6 2.31 -39.50 42.48
C LEU A 6 2.95 -38.64 41.39
N MET A 7 4.28 -38.51 41.36
CA MET A 7 4.98 -37.82 40.26
C MET A 7 4.88 -38.57 38.93
N VAL A 8 4.94 -39.90 38.93
CA VAL A 8 4.76 -40.70 37.70
C VAL A 8 3.31 -40.67 37.22
N SER A 9 2.31 -40.62 38.12
CA SER A 9 0.90 -40.50 37.72
C SER A 9 0.53 -39.08 37.24
N VAL A 10 1.15 -38.03 37.78
CA VAL A 10 0.98 -36.65 37.28
C VAL A 10 1.71 -36.45 35.95
N LEU A 11 2.89 -37.06 35.74
CA LEU A 11 3.58 -37.06 34.43
C LEU A 11 2.85 -37.87 33.36
N VAL A 12 2.12 -38.93 33.75
CA VAL A 12 1.28 -39.72 32.83
C VAL A 12 -0.06 -39.02 32.55
N LEU A 13 -0.60 -38.23 33.47
CA LEU A 13 -1.80 -37.41 33.22
C LEU A 13 -1.53 -36.12 32.44
N SER A 14 -0.33 -35.54 32.49
CA SER A 14 0.06 -34.43 31.60
C SER A 14 0.40 -34.89 30.17
N GLY A 15 0.43 -36.19 29.91
CA GLY A 15 0.68 -36.80 28.59
C GLY A 15 -0.58 -37.19 27.80
N LEU A 16 -1.77 -36.81 28.27
CA LEU A 16 -3.05 -37.02 27.57
C LEU A 16 -3.79 -35.69 27.41
N ALA A 17 -3.12 -34.69 26.83
CA ALA A 17 -3.85 -33.84 25.89
C ALA A 17 -4.21 -34.77 24.72
N LEU A 18 -5.48 -34.83 24.30
CA LEU A 18 -5.81 -35.46 23.02
C LEU A 18 -4.96 -34.74 21.96
N SER A 19 -3.89 -35.39 21.52
CA SER A 19 -3.11 -34.94 20.36
C SER A 19 -4.10 -34.88 19.22
N SER A 20 -4.43 -33.67 18.75
CA SER A 20 -5.14 -33.52 17.49
C SER A 20 -4.30 -34.21 16.41
N ASP A 21 -4.93 -35.05 15.58
CA ASP A 21 -4.26 -35.73 14.46
C ASP A 21 -4.02 -34.76 13.27
N VAL A 22 -4.48 -33.50 13.39
CA VAL A 22 -4.24 -32.42 12.43
C VAL A 22 -2.93 -31.71 12.78
N LEU A 23 -2.01 -31.62 11.82
CA LEU A 23 -0.74 -30.91 11.97
C LEU A 23 -0.96 -29.40 12.02
N GLU A 24 -0.41 -28.71 13.01
CA GLU A 24 -0.38 -27.25 13.06
C GLU A 24 0.90 -26.73 12.42
N LEU A 25 0.77 -25.98 11.34
CA LEU A 25 1.90 -25.43 10.59
C LEU A 25 1.90 -23.89 10.70
N GLY A 26 3.10 -23.32 10.82
CA GLY A 26 3.34 -21.87 10.80
C GLY A 26 4.34 -21.46 9.72
N ASP A 27 4.60 -20.16 9.58
CA ASP A 27 5.41 -19.59 8.49
C ASP A 27 6.83 -20.19 8.38
N SER A 28 7.44 -20.59 9.51
CA SER A 28 8.79 -21.17 9.53
C SER A 28 8.85 -22.64 9.09
N ASP A 29 7.80 -23.41 9.36
CA ASP A 29 7.83 -24.87 9.28
C ASP A 29 7.06 -25.39 8.06
N PHE A 30 6.23 -24.55 7.45
CA PHE A 30 5.34 -24.90 6.34
C PHE A 30 6.06 -25.53 5.15
N ASP A 31 7.07 -24.86 4.59
CA ASP A 31 7.78 -25.32 3.38
C ASP A 31 8.53 -26.65 3.63
N PHE A 32 8.97 -26.91 4.86
CA PHE A 32 9.64 -28.15 5.23
C PHE A 32 8.64 -29.31 5.40
N SER A 33 7.55 -29.10 6.15
CA SER A 33 6.55 -30.13 6.45
C SER A 33 5.77 -30.58 5.21
N VAL A 34 5.51 -29.67 4.28
CA VAL A 34 4.80 -29.99 3.02
C VAL A 34 5.69 -30.77 2.05
N ARG A 35 7.02 -30.56 2.07
CA ARG A 35 7.98 -31.33 1.25
C ARG A 35 8.22 -32.75 1.75
N GLN A 36 7.99 -33.02 3.03
CA GLN A 36 8.17 -34.35 3.61
C GLN A 36 7.09 -35.35 3.20
N HIS A 37 5.93 -34.87 2.73
CA HIS A 37 4.78 -35.70 2.43
C HIS A 37 4.42 -35.60 0.95
N GLU A 38 4.18 -36.76 0.33
CA GLU A 38 3.88 -36.85 -1.11
C GLU A 38 2.56 -36.16 -1.47
N THR A 39 1.55 -36.25 -0.60
CA THR A 39 0.29 -35.52 -0.70
C THR A 39 -0.15 -35.07 0.70
N MET A 40 -0.60 -33.82 0.84
CA MET A 40 -1.08 -33.24 2.10
C MET A 40 -2.27 -32.31 1.83
N LEU A 41 -3.27 -32.30 2.70
CA LEU A 41 -4.37 -31.32 2.67
C LEU A 41 -4.16 -30.27 3.76
N VAL A 42 -4.21 -28.99 3.40
CA VAL A 42 -3.97 -27.87 4.31
C VAL A 42 -5.22 -26.98 4.42
N GLU A 43 -5.69 -26.74 5.64
CA GLU A 43 -6.73 -25.76 5.97
C GLU A 43 -6.12 -24.42 6.38
N PHE A 44 -6.44 -23.36 5.62
CA PHE A 44 -6.14 -21.98 5.99
C PHE A 44 -7.34 -21.36 6.70
N PHE A 45 -7.18 -21.03 7.98
CA PHE A 45 -8.28 -20.61 8.86
C PHE A 45 -7.96 -19.36 9.68
N ALA A 46 -8.99 -18.79 10.30
CA ALA A 46 -8.87 -17.72 11.29
C ALA A 46 -9.68 -18.07 12.56
N PRO A 47 -9.14 -17.84 13.77
CA PRO A 47 -9.74 -18.31 15.04
C PRO A 47 -11.08 -17.65 15.38
N TRP A 48 -11.38 -16.49 14.78
CA TRP A 48 -12.65 -15.78 14.95
C TRP A 48 -13.72 -16.15 13.89
N CYS A 49 -13.38 -16.91 12.85
CA CYS A 49 -14.30 -17.23 11.75
C CYS A 49 -15.32 -18.32 12.13
N GLY A 50 -16.61 -18.02 11.97
CA GLY A 50 -17.70 -18.96 12.28
C GLY A 50 -17.75 -20.19 11.35
N HIS A 51 -17.35 -20.05 10.08
CA HIS A 51 -17.30 -21.17 9.13
C HIS A 51 -16.16 -22.15 9.42
N CYS A 52 -15.00 -21.66 9.87
CA CYS A 52 -13.87 -22.48 10.32
C CYS A 52 -14.24 -23.29 11.58
N LYS A 53 -14.90 -22.65 12.56
CA LYS A 53 -15.38 -23.34 13.77
C LYS A 53 -16.37 -24.48 13.49
N LYS A 54 -17.14 -24.36 12.40
CA LYS A 54 -18.09 -25.39 11.96
C LYS A 54 -17.40 -26.56 11.24
N LEU A 55 -16.29 -26.29 10.54
CA LEU A 55 -15.51 -27.29 9.80
C LEU A 55 -14.54 -28.08 10.70
N ALA A 56 -13.99 -27.44 11.74
CA ALA A 56 -13.02 -28.02 12.66
C ALA A 56 -13.34 -29.47 13.13
N PRO A 57 -14.56 -29.79 13.63
CA PRO A 57 -14.84 -31.16 14.10
C PRO A 57 -14.85 -32.21 12.97
N GLU A 58 -15.34 -31.86 11.78
CA GLU A 58 -15.35 -32.75 10.60
C GLU A 58 -13.94 -32.96 10.04
N TYR A 59 -13.10 -31.92 10.11
CA TYR A 59 -11.72 -31.96 9.65
C TYR A 59 -10.82 -32.79 10.57
N GLU A 60 -11.01 -32.70 11.89
CA GLU A 60 -10.33 -33.55 12.87
C GLU A 60 -10.73 -35.02 12.72
N GLU A 61 -12.03 -35.32 12.53
CA GLU A 61 -12.49 -36.68 12.29
C GLU A 61 -11.93 -37.27 10.98
N ALA A 62 -11.83 -36.45 9.93
CA ALA A 62 -11.19 -36.85 8.68
C ALA A 62 -9.69 -37.14 8.87
N ALA A 63 -8.98 -36.33 9.65
CA ALA A 63 -7.55 -36.50 9.93
C ALA A 63 -7.27 -37.80 10.68
N THR A 64 -8.08 -38.14 11.69
CA THR A 64 -7.96 -39.42 12.40
C THR A 64 -8.17 -40.63 11.47
N ARG A 65 -9.07 -40.52 10.50
CA ARG A 65 -9.34 -41.60 9.52
C ARG A 65 -8.30 -41.68 8.38
N LEU A 66 -7.53 -40.61 8.15
CA LEU A 66 -6.51 -40.51 7.09
C LEU A 66 -5.06 -40.59 7.58
N LYS A 67 -4.85 -40.71 8.90
CA LYS A 67 -3.55 -40.64 9.59
C LYS A 67 -2.39 -41.43 8.94
N ASP A 68 -2.67 -42.61 8.38
CA ASP A 68 -1.65 -43.48 7.75
C ASP A 68 -1.62 -43.40 6.21
N ILE A 69 -2.44 -42.52 5.61
CA ILE A 69 -2.65 -42.42 4.15
C ILE A 69 -2.31 -41.02 3.64
N VAL A 70 -2.93 -39.98 4.23
CA VAL A 70 -2.70 -38.57 3.86
C VAL A 70 -2.73 -37.71 5.11
N PRO A 71 -1.64 -36.99 5.45
CA PRO A 71 -1.64 -36.03 6.55
C PRO A 71 -2.54 -34.83 6.23
N LEU A 72 -3.29 -34.39 7.25
CA LEU A 72 -4.06 -33.15 7.22
C LEU A 72 -3.37 -32.12 8.12
N ALA A 73 -3.26 -30.89 7.63
CA ALA A 73 -2.67 -29.77 8.36
C ALA A 73 -3.61 -28.56 8.40
N LYS A 74 -3.36 -27.64 9.33
CA LYS A 74 -4.04 -26.35 9.45
C LYS A 74 -3.05 -25.21 9.74
N VAL A 75 -3.32 -24.03 9.18
CA VAL A 75 -2.52 -22.80 9.31
C VAL A 75 -3.42 -21.67 9.77
N ASP A 76 -3.06 -21.04 10.89
CA ASP A 76 -3.74 -19.83 11.38
C ASP A 76 -3.21 -18.60 10.63
N CYS A 77 -4.02 -18.08 9.71
CA CYS A 77 -3.67 -16.91 8.89
C CYS A 77 -3.69 -15.57 9.65
N THR A 78 -4.15 -15.54 10.91
CA THR A 78 -4.05 -14.34 11.76
C THR A 78 -2.70 -14.23 12.46
N ALA A 79 -2.04 -15.36 12.69
CA ALA A 79 -0.68 -15.43 13.23
C ALA A 79 0.39 -15.61 12.14
N ASN A 80 0.04 -16.22 11.01
CA ASN A 80 0.95 -16.61 9.92
C ASN A 80 0.52 -16.00 8.58
N SER A 81 0.64 -14.69 8.43
CA SER A 81 0.12 -13.97 7.26
C SER A 81 0.98 -14.15 6.01
N GLU A 82 2.26 -14.49 6.14
CA GLU A 82 3.17 -14.62 5.00
C GLU A 82 2.80 -15.82 4.13
N THR A 83 2.61 -16.99 4.75
CA THR A 83 2.18 -18.21 4.05
C THR A 83 0.81 -18.01 3.40
N CYS A 84 -0.15 -17.38 4.09
CA CYS A 84 -1.48 -17.16 3.54
C CYS A 84 -1.50 -16.16 2.37
N THR A 85 -0.59 -15.17 2.39
CA THR A 85 -0.40 -14.23 1.27
C THR A 85 0.31 -14.92 0.09
N LYS A 86 1.34 -15.74 0.37
CA LYS A 86 2.10 -16.53 -0.63
C LYS A 86 1.18 -17.43 -1.47
N PHE A 87 0.17 -18.02 -0.84
CA PHE A 87 -0.80 -18.89 -1.52
C PHE A 87 -2.13 -18.20 -1.84
N GLY A 88 -2.22 -16.86 -1.77
CA GLY A 88 -3.38 -16.09 -2.25
C GLY A 88 -4.70 -16.37 -1.52
N VAL A 89 -4.66 -16.59 -0.20
CA VAL A 89 -5.86 -16.90 0.62
C VAL A 89 -6.63 -15.62 0.94
N ASN A 90 -7.75 -15.39 0.25
CA ASN A 90 -8.60 -14.20 0.40
C ASN A 90 -9.87 -14.42 1.26
N GLY A 91 -10.08 -15.64 1.80
CA GLY A 91 -11.24 -15.98 2.62
C GLY A 91 -11.06 -17.26 3.44
N TYR A 92 -11.86 -17.44 4.49
CA TYR A 92 -11.73 -18.56 5.44
C TYR A 92 -13.05 -19.34 5.63
N PRO A 93 -13.03 -20.69 5.70
CA PRO A 93 -11.88 -21.57 5.50
C PRO A 93 -11.59 -21.81 4.01
N THR A 94 -10.30 -21.81 3.65
CA THR A 94 -9.79 -22.21 2.32
C THR A 94 -8.97 -23.49 2.49
N LEU A 95 -9.24 -24.51 1.66
CA LEU A 95 -8.56 -25.80 1.69
C LEU A 95 -7.76 -25.97 0.41
N LYS A 96 -6.48 -26.34 0.52
CA LYS A 96 -5.60 -26.58 -0.63
C LYS A 96 -4.85 -27.90 -0.50
N ILE A 97 -4.66 -28.58 -1.62
CA ILE A 97 -3.93 -29.84 -1.71
C ILE A 97 -2.51 -29.54 -2.18
N PHE A 98 -1.54 -30.04 -1.42
CA PHE A 98 -0.12 -29.93 -1.72
C PHE A 98 0.45 -31.29 -2.08
N ARG A 99 1.35 -31.33 -3.07
CA ARG A 99 2.08 -32.53 -3.48
C ARG A 99 3.57 -32.23 -3.64
N ASN A 100 4.42 -33.04 -3.02
CA ASN A 100 5.88 -32.90 -3.09
C ASN A 100 6.41 -31.48 -2.80
N GLY A 101 5.74 -30.72 -1.93
CA GLY A 101 6.12 -29.34 -1.61
C GLY A 101 5.48 -28.24 -2.47
N GLU A 102 4.73 -28.58 -3.51
CA GLU A 102 4.07 -27.62 -4.42
C GLU A 102 2.54 -27.65 -4.28
N GLU A 103 1.91 -26.51 -4.52
CA GLU A 103 0.44 -26.42 -4.56
C GLU A 103 -0.07 -27.14 -5.82
N SER A 104 -0.85 -28.21 -5.62
CA SER A 104 -1.42 -28.98 -6.72
C SER A 104 -2.74 -28.39 -7.20
N SER A 105 -3.70 -28.21 -6.28
CA SER A 105 -5.05 -27.70 -6.60
C SER A 105 -5.80 -27.25 -5.35
N ALA A 106 -6.84 -26.45 -5.55
CA ALA A 106 -7.81 -26.14 -4.50
C ALA A 106 -8.71 -27.36 -4.22
N TYR A 107 -9.06 -27.59 -2.95
CA TYR A 107 -10.00 -28.66 -2.59
C TYR A 107 -11.44 -28.23 -2.89
N ASP A 108 -12.09 -28.93 -3.81
CA ASP A 108 -13.47 -28.69 -4.27
C ASP A 108 -14.47 -29.75 -3.75
N GLY A 109 -14.00 -30.70 -2.94
CA GLY A 109 -14.79 -31.80 -2.42
C GLY A 109 -15.78 -31.43 -1.30
N PRO A 110 -16.67 -32.37 -0.91
CA PRO A 110 -17.61 -32.17 0.18
C PRO A 110 -16.90 -32.06 1.53
N ARG A 111 -17.16 -30.97 2.25
CA ARG A 111 -16.53 -30.61 3.53
C ARG A 111 -17.05 -31.40 4.76
N SER A 112 -17.58 -32.61 4.55
CA SER A 112 -17.89 -33.57 5.63
C SER A 112 -16.74 -34.55 5.82
N ALA A 113 -16.63 -35.17 6.99
CA ALA A 113 -15.56 -36.13 7.27
C ALA A 113 -15.51 -37.27 6.22
N ASP A 114 -16.65 -37.84 5.85
CA ASP A 114 -16.75 -38.89 4.82
C ASP A 114 -16.35 -38.37 3.43
N GLY A 115 -16.70 -37.11 3.12
CA GLY A 115 -16.38 -36.45 1.87
C GLY A 115 -14.88 -36.18 1.70
N ILE A 116 -14.24 -35.66 2.74
CA ILE A 116 -12.80 -35.42 2.80
C ILE A 116 -12.04 -36.75 2.70
N VAL A 117 -12.45 -37.77 3.45
CA VAL A 117 -11.80 -39.10 3.43
C VAL A 117 -11.90 -39.76 2.05
N SER A 118 -13.09 -39.74 1.42
CA SER A 118 -13.29 -40.32 0.08
C SER A 118 -12.45 -39.61 -0.97
N HIS A 119 -12.46 -38.28 -0.95
CA HIS A 119 -11.73 -37.45 -1.92
C HIS A 119 -10.21 -37.61 -1.77
N MET A 120 -9.67 -37.56 -0.54
CA MET A 120 -8.23 -37.70 -0.31
C MET A 120 -7.73 -39.13 -0.57
N LYS A 121 -8.52 -40.18 -0.30
CA LYS A 121 -8.17 -41.56 -0.71
C LYS A 121 -8.13 -41.74 -2.22
N LYS A 122 -9.03 -41.08 -2.96
CA LYS A 122 -8.98 -41.04 -4.43
C LYS A 122 -7.69 -40.36 -4.90
N GLN A 123 -7.29 -39.26 -4.27
CA GLN A 123 -6.07 -38.53 -4.60
C GLN A 123 -4.76 -39.23 -4.15
N ALA A 124 -4.80 -40.19 -3.22
CA ALA A 124 -3.60 -40.85 -2.68
C ALA A 124 -3.25 -42.22 -3.33
N GLY A 125 -4.14 -42.82 -4.11
CA GLY A 125 -3.88 -44.12 -4.77
C GLY A 125 -2.81 -44.09 -5.88
N PRO A 126 -2.43 -45.24 -6.45
CA PRO A 126 -1.46 -45.30 -7.55
C PRO A 126 -2.02 -44.68 -8.85
N SER A 127 -1.14 -44.08 -9.66
CA SER A 127 -1.48 -43.44 -10.94
C SER A 127 -2.09 -44.39 -11.96
N SER A 128 -1.73 -45.68 -11.90
CA SER A 128 -2.31 -46.74 -12.73
C SER A 128 -2.38 -48.05 -11.93
N VAL A 129 -3.51 -48.76 -12.00
CA VAL A 129 -3.72 -50.04 -11.28
C VAL A 129 -3.27 -51.23 -12.13
N GLU A 130 -2.36 -52.07 -11.61
CA GLU A 130 -1.93 -53.29 -12.31
C GLU A 130 -3.01 -54.39 -12.21
N LEU A 131 -3.50 -54.88 -13.34
CA LEU A 131 -4.53 -55.93 -13.42
C LEU A 131 -3.89 -57.29 -13.68
N LYS A 132 -4.08 -58.23 -12.75
CA LYS A 132 -3.44 -59.56 -12.79
C LYS A 132 -4.40 -60.71 -13.09
N THR A 133 -5.71 -60.53 -12.87
CA THR A 133 -6.71 -61.59 -13.10
C THR A 133 -7.96 -61.08 -13.82
N ALA A 134 -8.68 -61.98 -14.51
CA ALA A 134 -9.89 -61.63 -15.26
C ALA A 134 -11.00 -61.05 -14.36
N LYS A 135 -11.07 -61.49 -13.10
CA LYS A 135 -11.98 -60.93 -12.10
C LYS A 135 -11.62 -59.51 -11.67
N ASP A 136 -10.33 -59.17 -11.68
CA ASP A 136 -9.89 -57.81 -11.36
C ASP A 136 -10.23 -56.85 -12.49
N LEU A 137 -10.11 -57.31 -13.74
CA LEU A 137 -10.54 -56.57 -14.94
C LEU A 137 -12.08 -56.37 -14.95
N GLU A 138 -12.87 -57.41 -14.66
CA GLU A 138 -14.33 -57.29 -14.54
C GLU A 138 -14.75 -56.34 -13.42
N LYS A 139 -14.11 -56.39 -12.24
CA LYS A 139 -14.39 -55.44 -11.15
C LYS A 139 -13.98 -54.01 -11.49
N PHE A 140 -12.93 -53.84 -12.29
CA PHE A 140 -12.45 -52.54 -12.71
C PHE A 140 -13.41 -51.89 -13.71
N ILE A 141 -13.94 -52.67 -14.66
CA ILE A 141 -14.84 -52.22 -15.72
C ILE A 141 -16.30 -52.12 -15.23
N SER A 142 -16.78 -53.03 -14.39
CA SER A 142 -18.22 -53.13 -14.04
C SER A 142 -18.79 -52.03 -13.13
N HIS A 143 -17.95 -51.17 -12.57
CA HIS A 143 -18.38 -50.22 -11.54
C HIS A 143 -18.51 -48.76 -12.02
N TYR A 144 -17.99 -48.39 -13.20
CA TYR A 144 -17.95 -46.98 -13.67
C TYR A 144 -17.86 -46.87 -15.20
N ASP A 145 -18.32 -45.74 -15.76
CA ASP A 145 -18.63 -45.58 -17.19
C ASP A 145 -17.41 -45.37 -18.12
N ALA A 146 -16.28 -44.78 -17.68
CA ALA A 146 -15.05 -44.63 -18.50
C ALA A 146 -13.77 -45.15 -17.80
N SER A 147 -13.09 -46.14 -18.41
CA SER A 147 -11.85 -46.76 -17.86
C SER A 147 -10.81 -47.02 -18.95
N ILE A 148 -9.57 -46.56 -18.74
CA ILE A 148 -8.47 -46.72 -19.71
C ILE A 148 -7.54 -47.84 -19.24
N VAL A 149 -7.37 -48.89 -20.04
CA VAL A 149 -6.50 -50.04 -19.69
C VAL A 149 -5.36 -50.16 -20.72
N GLY A 150 -4.13 -49.92 -20.29
CA GLY A 150 -2.92 -50.04 -21.10
C GLY A 150 -2.38 -51.47 -21.10
N PHE A 151 -2.07 -52.03 -22.28
CA PHE A 151 -1.44 -53.33 -22.39
C PHE A 151 0.04 -53.21 -22.78
N PHE A 152 0.90 -53.92 -22.07
CA PHE A 152 2.35 -53.86 -22.29
C PHE A 152 2.96 -55.26 -22.41
N SER A 153 3.92 -55.43 -23.32
CA SER A 153 4.55 -56.73 -23.57
C SER A 153 5.42 -57.24 -22.43
N SER A 154 5.91 -56.36 -21.56
CA SER A 154 6.66 -56.69 -20.35
C SER A 154 6.53 -55.61 -19.28
N SER A 155 6.76 -56.00 -18.02
CA SER A 155 6.66 -55.13 -16.83
C SER A 155 7.73 -54.02 -16.75
N ASP A 156 8.77 -54.07 -17.59
CA ASP A 156 9.88 -53.08 -17.61
C ASP A 156 9.96 -52.31 -18.94
N SER A 157 8.89 -52.31 -19.74
CA SER A 157 8.88 -51.59 -21.02
C SER A 157 8.92 -50.07 -20.84
N ALA A 158 9.72 -49.37 -21.67
CA ALA A 158 9.79 -47.91 -21.65
C ALA A 158 8.41 -47.25 -21.89
N GLN A 159 7.53 -47.92 -22.64
CA GLN A 159 6.16 -47.48 -22.88
C GLN A 159 5.28 -47.54 -21.62
N LEU A 160 5.50 -48.51 -20.72
CA LEU A 160 4.78 -48.57 -19.45
C LEU A 160 5.18 -47.39 -18.55
N ALA A 161 6.46 -47.02 -18.50
CA ALA A 161 6.91 -45.87 -17.72
C ALA A 161 6.30 -44.55 -18.24
N GLU A 162 6.21 -44.39 -19.57
CA GLU A 162 5.59 -43.23 -20.20
C GLU A 162 4.06 -43.21 -19.98
N TYR A 163 3.41 -44.37 -20.00
CA TYR A 163 1.99 -44.49 -19.67
C TYR A 163 1.69 -44.20 -18.20
N VAL A 164 2.51 -44.68 -17.26
CA VAL A 164 2.36 -44.37 -15.83
C VAL A 164 2.56 -42.88 -15.57
N LYS A 165 3.44 -42.22 -16.32
CA LYS A 165 3.62 -40.76 -16.29
C LYS A 165 2.38 -40.02 -16.79
N ALA A 166 1.86 -40.37 -17.97
CA ALA A 166 0.63 -39.79 -18.50
C ALA A 166 -0.58 -40.07 -17.58
N ALA A 167 -0.63 -41.27 -16.98
CA ALA A 167 -1.66 -41.67 -16.04
C ALA A 167 -1.63 -40.85 -14.74
N SER A 168 -0.48 -40.28 -14.37
CA SER A 168 -0.38 -39.37 -13.22
C SER A 168 -1.00 -38.00 -13.49
N GLU A 169 -0.89 -37.51 -14.74
CA GLU A 169 -1.45 -36.23 -15.18
C GLU A 169 -2.96 -36.32 -15.44
N LEU A 170 -3.44 -37.45 -15.95
CA LEU A 170 -4.85 -37.66 -16.34
C LEU A 170 -5.73 -38.24 -15.22
N ARG A 171 -5.20 -38.36 -14.00
CA ARG A 171 -5.82 -39.08 -12.88
C ARG A 171 -7.07 -38.42 -12.31
N ASP A 172 -7.24 -37.12 -12.54
CA ASP A 172 -8.42 -36.35 -12.10
C ASP A 172 -9.63 -36.60 -12.99
N HIS A 173 -9.41 -36.96 -14.26
CA HIS A 173 -10.45 -37.16 -15.28
C HIS A 173 -10.73 -38.63 -15.58
N TYR A 174 -9.71 -39.50 -15.58
CA TYR A 174 -9.84 -40.91 -16.00
C TYR A 174 -9.27 -41.88 -14.97
N ARG A 175 -9.83 -43.10 -14.92
CA ARG A 175 -9.26 -44.21 -14.13
C ARG A 175 -8.41 -45.09 -15.02
N LEU A 176 -7.10 -45.12 -14.75
CA LEU A 176 -6.15 -45.85 -15.57
C LEU A 176 -5.71 -47.16 -14.91
N ALA A 177 -5.63 -48.21 -15.71
CA ALA A 177 -5.06 -49.50 -15.33
C ALA A 177 -4.06 -49.98 -16.38
N HIS A 178 -3.23 -50.95 -16.03
CA HIS A 178 -2.34 -51.61 -16.98
C HIS A 178 -2.23 -53.11 -16.72
N THR A 179 -1.94 -53.90 -17.77
CA THR A 179 -1.65 -55.33 -17.64
C THR A 179 -0.57 -55.77 -18.61
N SER A 180 0.16 -56.82 -18.22
CA SER A 180 1.22 -57.46 -18.99
C SER A 180 0.89 -58.90 -19.38
N ILE A 181 -0.33 -59.37 -19.07
CA ILE A 181 -0.75 -60.77 -19.25
C ILE A 181 -1.58 -60.91 -20.55
N PRO A 182 -1.08 -61.65 -21.57
CA PRO A 182 -1.75 -61.76 -22.88
C PRO A 182 -3.13 -62.43 -22.84
N GLU A 183 -3.36 -63.35 -21.89
CA GLU A 183 -4.59 -64.15 -21.79
C GLU A 183 -5.84 -63.33 -21.44
N LEU A 184 -5.68 -62.12 -20.89
CA LEU A 184 -6.81 -61.23 -20.56
C LEU A 184 -7.43 -60.56 -21.80
N LEU A 185 -6.77 -60.64 -22.98
CA LEU A 185 -7.17 -59.98 -24.22
C LEU A 185 -8.15 -60.79 -25.09
N GLU A 186 -8.20 -62.11 -24.95
CA GLU A 186 -9.01 -62.98 -25.83
C GLU A 186 -10.51 -62.96 -25.49
N ALA A 187 -10.92 -62.37 -24.37
CA ALA A 187 -12.29 -62.46 -23.86
C ALA A 187 -13.28 -61.45 -24.45
N HIS A 188 -12.85 -60.43 -25.23
CA HIS A 188 -13.74 -59.36 -25.75
C HIS A 188 -13.59 -59.16 -27.28
N ASN A 189 -14.66 -59.44 -28.03
CA ASN A 189 -14.65 -59.78 -29.46
C ASN A 189 -14.46 -58.63 -30.48
N ILE A 190 -14.40 -57.35 -30.08
CA ILE A 190 -14.24 -56.21 -31.03
C ILE A 190 -12.81 -55.66 -31.04
N LEU A 191 -12.06 -55.82 -29.93
CA LEU A 191 -10.68 -55.32 -29.80
C LEU A 191 -9.65 -56.15 -30.59
N GLY A 192 -9.91 -57.44 -30.80
CA GLY A 192 -8.93 -58.38 -31.36
C GLY A 192 -8.51 -58.09 -32.81
N GLU A 193 -9.39 -57.50 -33.63
CA GLU A 193 -9.13 -57.27 -35.07
C GLU A 193 -8.43 -55.93 -35.34
N VAL A 194 -8.82 -54.85 -34.64
CA VAL A 194 -8.11 -53.56 -34.66
C VAL A 194 -6.68 -53.74 -34.14
N MET A 195 -6.50 -54.59 -33.12
CA MET A 195 -5.17 -54.91 -32.57
C MET A 195 -4.31 -55.75 -33.51
N LYS A 196 -4.88 -56.57 -34.42
CA LYS A 196 -4.12 -57.27 -35.47
C LYS A 196 -3.49 -56.29 -36.46
N VAL A 197 -4.29 -55.35 -36.98
CA VAL A 197 -3.81 -54.30 -37.90
C VAL A 197 -2.76 -53.43 -37.20
N ALA A 198 -3.04 -53.01 -35.96
CA ALA A 198 -2.09 -52.26 -35.14
C ALA A 198 -0.78 -53.02 -34.91
N SER A 199 -0.83 -54.32 -34.58
CA SER A 199 0.37 -55.14 -34.37
C SER A 199 1.26 -55.26 -35.61
N LYS A 200 0.66 -55.31 -36.81
CA LYS A 200 1.39 -55.34 -38.09
C LYS A 200 2.18 -54.04 -38.29
N PHE A 201 1.54 -52.88 -38.17
CA PHE A 201 2.21 -51.58 -38.36
C PHE A 201 3.21 -51.24 -37.25
N VAL A 202 2.95 -51.67 -36.01
CA VAL A 202 3.89 -51.56 -34.89
C VAL A 202 5.11 -52.46 -35.11
N SER A 203 4.95 -53.67 -35.67
CA SER A 203 6.06 -54.56 -36.02
C SER A 203 6.93 -54.03 -37.18
N GLU A 204 6.35 -53.22 -38.07
CA GLU A 204 7.05 -52.49 -39.14
C GLU A 204 7.77 -51.22 -38.65
N GLY A 205 7.64 -50.86 -37.37
CA GLY A 205 8.31 -49.71 -36.76
C GLY A 205 7.67 -48.35 -37.04
N ARG A 206 6.40 -48.30 -37.47
CA ARG A 206 5.69 -47.03 -37.76
C ARG A 206 5.06 -46.44 -36.49
N THR A 207 5.21 -45.14 -36.28
CA THR A 207 4.83 -44.42 -35.04
C THR A 207 3.37 -43.95 -35.06
N LEU A 208 2.40 -44.86 -34.99
CA LEU A 208 0.97 -44.53 -34.90
C LEU A 208 0.36 -45.26 -33.70
N SER A 209 -0.35 -44.53 -32.84
CA SER A 209 -1.01 -45.06 -31.65
C SER A 209 -2.50 -45.26 -31.95
N PHE A 210 -3.02 -46.46 -31.65
CA PHE A 210 -4.42 -46.81 -31.88
C PHE A 210 -5.18 -46.75 -30.55
N ALA A 211 -6.35 -46.12 -30.55
CA ALA A 211 -7.26 -46.04 -29.40
C ALA A 211 -8.67 -46.42 -29.85
N VAL A 212 -9.41 -47.15 -29.02
CA VAL A 212 -10.81 -47.52 -29.25
C VAL A 212 -11.60 -47.02 -28.05
N ALA A 213 -12.65 -46.25 -28.30
CA ALA A 213 -13.45 -45.62 -27.27
C ALA A 213 -14.95 -45.70 -27.61
N ASP A 214 -15.81 -45.53 -26.60
CA ASP A 214 -17.25 -45.49 -26.81
C ASP A 214 -17.68 -44.19 -27.50
N ARG A 215 -18.63 -44.32 -28.43
CA ARG A 215 -19.13 -43.19 -29.23
C ARG A 215 -19.88 -42.15 -28.39
N GLN A 216 -20.64 -42.57 -27.38
CA GLN A 216 -21.47 -41.66 -26.58
C GLN A 216 -20.61 -40.79 -25.66
N GLU A 217 -19.51 -41.33 -25.14
CA GLU A 217 -18.61 -40.59 -24.26
C GLU A 217 -17.71 -39.60 -25.02
N PHE A 218 -17.25 -39.95 -26.23
CA PHE A 218 -16.40 -39.10 -27.07
C PHE A 218 -17.20 -38.33 -28.15
N ALA A 219 -18.47 -38.06 -27.88
CA ALA A 219 -19.37 -37.39 -28.82
C ALA A 219 -18.91 -35.96 -29.14
N GLU A 220 -18.34 -35.24 -28.17
CA GLU A 220 -17.79 -33.89 -28.38
C GLU A 220 -16.54 -33.93 -29.28
N GLU A 221 -15.62 -34.85 -29.06
CA GLU A 221 -14.43 -35.01 -29.90
C GLU A 221 -14.79 -35.47 -31.31
N LEU A 222 -15.75 -36.38 -31.47
CA LEU A 222 -16.26 -36.81 -32.77
C LEU A 222 -16.99 -35.68 -33.52
N SER A 223 -17.62 -34.75 -32.80
CA SER A 223 -18.20 -33.53 -33.37
C SER A 223 -17.13 -32.59 -33.95
N GLU A 224 -15.89 -32.63 -33.46
CA GLU A 224 -14.77 -31.90 -34.06
C GLU A 224 -14.37 -32.43 -35.44
N PHE A 225 -14.73 -33.68 -35.73
CA PHE A 225 -14.59 -34.35 -37.03
C PHE A 225 -15.92 -34.33 -37.82
N GLY A 226 -16.96 -33.64 -37.34
CA GLY A 226 -18.27 -33.54 -37.99
C GLY A 226 -18.99 -34.87 -38.17
N VAL A 227 -18.69 -35.87 -37.33
CA VAL A 227 -19.37 -37.17 -37.32
C VAL A 227 -20.44 -37.14 -36.24
N GLU A 228 -21.48 -36.32 -36.44
CA GLU A 228 -22.52 -36.10 -35.43
C GLU A 228 -23.65 -37.15 -35.52
N ASP A 229 -24.01 -37.62 -36.73
CA ASP A 229 -25.17 -38.51 -36.95
C ASP A 229 -24.90 -39.65 -37.96
N THR A 230 -24.40 -40.78 -37.49
CA THR A 230 -24.35 -42.03 -38.28
C THR A 230 -24.97 -43.15 -37.45
N THR A 231 -26.20 -43.53 -37.76
CA THR A 231 -26.96 -44.59 -37.06
C THR A 231 -26.49 -46.01 -37.44
N GLY A 232 -25.18 -46.23 -37.53
CA GLY A 232 -24.59 -47.51 -37.91
C GLY A 232 -23.98 -48.25 -36.72
N GLU A 233 -24.16 -49.57 -36.65
CA GLU A 233 -23.54 -50.47 -35.65
C GLU A 233 -22.02 -50.66 -35.84
N LEU A 234 -21.41 -50.00 -36.84
CA LEU A 234 -20.01 -50.17 -37.23
C LEU A 234 -19.12 -49.03 -36.68
N PRO A 235 -17.86 -49.32 -36.28
CA PRO A 235 -16.94 -48.31 -35.74
C PRO A 235 -16.59 -47.21 -36.76
N VAL A 236 -16.49 -45.97 -36.28
CA VAL A 236 -15.95 -44.86 -37.07
C VAL A 236 -14.46 -44.70 -36.76
N VAL A 237 -13.64 -44.46 -37.80
CA VAL A 237 -12.18 -44.34 -37.68
C VAL A 237 -11.73 -42.95 -38.12
N VAL A 238 -10.96 -42.29 -37.25
CA VAL A 238 -10.38 -40.95 -37.49
C VAL A 238 -8.90 -40.92 -37.10
N ILE A 239 -8.12 -40.03 -37.72
CA ILE A 239 -6.71 -39.78 -37.39
C ILE A 239 -6.55 -38.29 -37.02
N LYS A 240 -5.97 -38.03 -35.85
CA LYS A 240 -5.54 -36.69 -35.40
C LYS A 240 -4.03 -36.69 -35.25
N THR A 241 -3.34 -35.74 -35.88
CA THR A 241 -1.89 -35.61 -35.78
C THR A 241 -1.50 -34.70 -34.61
N LEU A 242 -0.24 -34.80 -34.15
CA LEU A 242 0.32 -33.89 -33.12
C LEU A 242 0.31 -32.41 -33.56
N THR A 243 0.28 -32.15 -34.87
CA THR A 243 0.17 -30.80 -35.44
C THR A 243 -1.29 -30.32 -35.56
N GLY A 244 -2.27 -31.11 -35.08
CA GLY A 244 -3.68 -30.76 -35.07
C GLY A 244 -4.43 -31.04 -36.38
N GLU A 245 -3.82 -31.73 -37.35
CA GLU A 245 -4.49 -32.10 -38.59
C GLU A 245 -5.45 -33.27 -38.38
N LYS A 246 -6.62 -33.17 -38.99
CA LYS A 246 -7.72 -34.14 -38.85
C LYS A 246 -7.91 -34.89 -40.17
N TYR A 247 -8.04 -36.20 -40.13
CA TYR A 247 -8.36 -37.07 -41.27
C TYR A 247 -9.46 -38.05 -40.89
N ILE A 248 -10.40 -38.30 -41.79
CA ILE A 248 -11.58 -39.16 -41.54
C ILE A 248 -11.61 -40.25 -42.60
N MET A 249 -11.90 -41.48 -42.16
CA MET A 249 -12.11 -42.60 -43.07
C MET A 249 -13.45 -42.47 -43.78
N GLN A 250 -13.42 -42.44 -45.12
CA GLN A 250 -14.63 -42.34 -45.96
C GLN A 250 -15.29 -43.71 -46.22
N ASP A 251 -14.49 -44.78 -46.22
CA ASP A 251 -14.97 -46.15 -46.44
C ASP A 251 -15.61 -46.75 -45.18
N GLU A 252 -16.60 -47.63 -45.35
CA GLU A 252 -17.24 -48.32 -44.22
C GLU A 252 -16.30 -49.33 -43.57
N PHE A 253 -16.31 -49.40 -42.23
CA PHE A 253 -15.47 -50.33 -41.49
C PHE A 253 -15.89 -51.78 -41.78
N THR A 254 -14.98 -52.55 -42.39
CA THR A 254 -15.20 -53.96 -42.73
C THR A 254 -14.67 -54.88 -41.64
N ARG A 255 -15.41 -55.98 -41.37
CA ARG A 255 -15.04 -56.99 -40.36
C ARG A 255 -13.72 -57.72 -40.66
N ASP A 256 -13.20 -57.63 -41.88
CA ASP A 256 -11.93 -58.28 -42.24
C ASP A 256 -10.70 -57.38 -41.96
N GLY A 257 -10.88 -56.14 -41.47
CA GLY A 257 -9.81 -55.21 -41.11
C GLY A 257 -9.07 -54.54 -42.29
N LEU A 258 -9.33 -54.95 -43.52
CA LEU A 258 -8.67 -54.48 -44.75
C LEU A 258 -8.93 -52.99 -45.04
N ALA A 259 -10.14 -52.48 -44.79
CA ALA A 259 -10.46 -51.06 -45.02
C ALA A 259 -9.66 -50.14 -44.07
N LEU A 260 -9.49 -50.56 -42.81
CA LEU A 260 -8.66 -49.86 -41.83
C LEU A 260 -7.19 -49.86 -42.24
N GLU A 261 -6.70 -51.00 -42.75
CA GLU A 261 -5.32 -51.14 -43.22
C GLU A 261 -5.03 -50.20 -44.41
N HIS A 262 -5.91 -50.19 -45.42
CA HIS A 262 -5.81 -49.29 -46.57
C HIS A 262 -5.84 -47.80 -46.16
N PHE A 263 -6.73 -47.42 -45.25
CA PHE A 263 -6.83 -46.05 -44.77
C PHE A 263 -5.54 -45.58 -44.07
N VAL A 264 -4.93 -46.44 -43.25
CA VAL A 264 -3.66 -46.14 -42.58
C VAL A 264 -2.49 -46.09 -43.57
N GLU A 265 -2.48 -46.94 -44.60
CA GLU A 265 -1.49 -46.89 -45.67
C GLU A 265 -1.60 -45.61 -46.50
N ASP A 266 -2.81 -45.21 -46.88
CA ASP A 266 -3.07 -43.97 -47.63
C ASP A 266 -2.70 -42.71 -46.84
N TYR A 267 -2.85 -42.74 -45.51
CA TYR A 267 -2.36 -41.70 -44.62
C TYR A 267 -0.83 -41.56 -44.71
N PHE A 268 -0.09 -42.66 -44.58
CA PHE A 268 1.38 -42.64 -44.68
C PHE A 268 1.87 -42.32 -46.10
N ALA A 269 1.10 -42.70 -47.14
CA ALA A 269 1.36 -42.33 -48.52
C ALA A 269 1.02 -40.85 -48.84
N LYS A 270 0.41 -40.12 -47.90
CA LYS A 270 -0.07 -38.73 -48.02
C LYS A 270 -1.14 -38.51 -49.10
N ASN A 271 -1.93 -39.55 -49.38
CA ASN A 271 -3.03 -39.47 -50.35
C ASN A 271 -4.36 -38.99 -49.74
N LEU A 272 -4.47 -38.94 -48.41
CA LEU A 272 -5.68 -38.49 -47.71
C LEU A 272 -5.81 -36.96 -47.70
N LYS A 273 -7.03 -36.47 -47.98
CA LYS A 273 -7.37 -35.04 -47.87
C LYS A 273 -7.66 -34.69 -46.40
N ARG A 274 -7.08 -33.58 -45.93
CA ARG A 274 -7.32 -33.04 -44.58
C ARG A 274 -8.79 -32.63 -44.42
N TYR A 275 -9.39 -33.01 -43.30
CA TYR A 275 -10.72 -32.61 -42.89
C TYR A 275 -10.70 -31.24 -42.18
N VAL A 276 -11.66 -30.36 -42.52
CA VAL A 276 -11.85 -29.04 -41.92
C VAL A 276 -13.35 -28.89 -41.63
N LYS A 277 -13.71 -28.48 -40.41
CA LYS A 277 -15.12 -28.27 -40.04
C LYS A 277 -15.64 -27.02 -40.76
N SER A 278 -16.57 -27.20 -41.70
CA SER A 278 -17.16 -26.11 -42.48
C SER A 278 -18.66 -26.32 -42.63
N GLU A 279 -19.42 -25.24 -42.53
CA GLU A 279 -20.81 -25.21 -42.98
C GLU A 279 -20.88 -25.43 -44.50
N PRO A 280 -22.01 -25.94 -45.02
CA PRO A 280 -22.20 -26.10 -46.46
C PRO A 280 -22.10 -24.74 -47.16
N ILE A 281 -21.41 -24.72 -48.30
CA ILE A 281 -21.22 -23.52 -49.10
C ILE A 281 -22.60 -22.93 -49.45
N PRO A 282 -22.89 -21.65 -49.10
CA PRO A 282 -24.20 -21.05 -49.35
C PRO A 282 -24.57 -21.06 -50.84
N GLU A 283 -25.76 -21.57 -51.20
CA GLU A 283 -26.22 -21.65 -52.60
C GLU A 283 -26.31 -20.27 -53.29
N LYS A 284 -26.51 -19.20 -52.52
CA LYS A 284 -26.53 -17.80 -52.99
C LYS A 284 -25.78 -16.90 -52.02
N ASN A 285 -24.72 -16.25 -52.51
CA ASN A 285 -23.89 -15.34 -51.72
C ASN A 285 -23.81 -13.94 -52.36
N ASP A 286 -24.93 -13.41 -52.87
CA ASP A 286 -24.99 -12.13 -53.61
C ASP A 286 -25.33 -10.91 -52.73
N GLY A 287 -25.38 -11.10 -51.41
CA GLY A 287 -25.68 -10.03 -50.45
C GLY A 287 -24.55 -8.99 -50.32
N PRO A 288 -24.86 -7.80 -49.75
CA PRO A 288 -23.88 -6.73 -49.49
C PRO A 288 -22.81 -7.14 -48.46
N VAL A 289 -23.11 -8.12 -47.61
CA VAL A 289 -22.16 -8.78 -46.72
C VAL A 289 -22.07 -10.24 -47.16
N LYS A 290 -20.86 -10.70 -47.52
CA LYS A 290 -20.61 -12.07 -47.97
C LYS A 290 -20.54 -13.01 -46.77
N VAL A 291 -21.25 -14.13 -46.83
CA VAL A 291 -21.11 -15.20 -45.84
C VAL A 291 -19.92 -16.06 -46.23
N VAL A 292 -18.98 -16.24 -45.30
CA VAL A 292 -17.77 -17.04 -45.48
C VAL A 292 -17.87 -18.26 -44.60
N VAL A 293 -17.68 -19.44 -45.20
CA VAL A 293 -17.51 -20.72 -44.51
C VAL A 293 -16.05 -21.17 -44.63
N ALA A 294 -15.58 -22.08 -43.78
CA ALA A 294 -14.17 -22.47 -43.72
C ALA A 294 -13.61 -22.95 -45.08
N GLU A 295 -14.40 -23.67 -45.89
CA GLU A 295 -13.97 -24.11 -47.23
C GLU A 295 -13.80 -22.97 -48.23
N THR A 296 -14.58 -21.89 -48.10
CA THR A 296 -14.52 -20.71 -48.99
C THR A 296 -13.60 -19.61 -48.45
N PHE A 297 -13.01 -19.80 -47.27
CA PHE A 297 -12.24 -18.78 -46.57
C PHE A 297 -11.02 -18.34 -47.38
N ASP A 298 -10.27 -19.29 -47.93
CA ASP A 298 -9.08 -18.98 -48.74
C ASP A 298 -9.43 -18.27 -50.05
N GLU A 299 -10.56 -18.63 -50.67
CA GLU A 299 -11.02 -18.03 -51.92
C GLU A 299 -11.54 -16.59 -51.74
N ILE A 300 -12.21 -16.30 -50.62
CA ILE A 300 -12.87 -15.00 -50.40
C ILE A 300 -12.00 -14.04 -49.58
N VAL A 301 -11.35 -14.53 -48.51
CA VAL A 301 -10.63 -13.68 -47.55
C VAL A 301 -9.15 -13.53 -47.93
N ASN A 302 -8.53 -14.63 -48.38
CA ASN A 302 -7.11 -14.67 -48.76
C ASN A 302 -6.86 -14.34 -50.25
N ASP A 303 -7.87 -13.89 -50.99
CA ASP A 303 -7.70 -13.30 -52.33
C ASP A 303 -6.73 -12.11 -52.26
N GLN A 304 -5.57 -12.27 -52.88
CA GLN A 304 -4.49 -11.27 -52.89
C GLN A 304 -4.86 -9.99 -53.63
N SER A 305 -5.96 -9.98 -54.39
CA SER A 305 -6.37 -8.86 -55.23
C SER A 305 -7.30 -7.86 -54.53
N LYS A 306 -7.87 -8.17 -53.36
CA LYS A 306 -8.91 -7.39 -52.68
C LYS A 306 -8.65 -7.15 -51.20
N ASP A 307 -9.15 -6.04 -50.67
CA ASP A 307 -9.20 -5.75 -49.23
C ASP A 307 -10.45 -6.40 -48.62
N VAL A 308 -10.31 -7.06 -47.46
CA VAL A 308 -11.43 -7.82 -46.86
C VAL A 308 -11.60 -7.41 -45.40
N LEU A 309 -12.81 -6.97 -45.03
CA LEU A 309 -13.23 -6.77 -43.64
C LEU A 309 -14.11 -7.95 -43.22
N ILE A 310 -13.63 -8.77 -42.30
CA ILE A 310 -14.33 -9.98 -41.85
C ILE A 310 -14.76 -9.87 -40.38
N GLU A 311 -16.04 -10.16 -40.12
CA GLU A 311 -16.60 -10.32 -38.77
C GLU A 311 -16.70 -11.80 -38.42
N PHE A 312 -16.11 -12.19 -37.28
CA PHE A 312 -16.34 -13.48 -36.64
C PHE A 312 -17.42 -13.32 -35.56
N TYR A 313 -18.52 -14.05 -35.72
CA TYR A 313 -19.70 -13.94 -34.85
C TYR A 313 -20.15 -15.31 -34.33
N ALA A 314 -21.01 -15.27 -33.31
CA ALA A 314 -21.75 -16.43 -32.81
C ALA A 314 -23.26 -16.15 -32.83
N PRO A 315 -24.11 -17.10 -33.24
CA PRO A 315 -25.54 -16.86 -33.51
C PRO A 315 -26.36 -16.65 -32.23
N TRP A 316 -25.84 -17.04 -31.07
CA TRP A 316 -26.44 -16.79 -29.76
C TRP A 316 -25.94 -15.49 -29.10
N CYS A 317 -24.89 -14.84 -29.61
CA CYS A 317 -24.31 -13.64 -29.00
C CYS A 317 -25.20 -12.40 -29.21
N GLY A 318 -25.65 -11.79 -28.10
CA GLY A 318 -26.45 -10.57 -28.13
C GLY A 318 -25.74 -9.35 -28.73
N HIS A 319 -24.41 -9.26 -28.59
CA HIS A 319 -23.62 -8.17 -29.18
C HIS A 319 -23.52 -8.30 -30.71
N CYS A 320 -23.37 -9.52 -31.23
CA CYS A 320 -23.38 -9.80 -32.68
C CYS A 320 -24.74 -9.46 -33.30
N LYS A 321 -25.85 -9.87 -32.68
CA LYS A 321 -27.21 -9.55 -33.14
C LYS A 321 -27.48 -8.04 -33.20
N ASN A 322 -26.92 -7.29 -32.25
CA ASN A 322 -27.04 -5.82 -32.23
C ASN A 322 -26.15 -5.13 -33.28
N LEU A 323 -25.02 -5.74 -33.66
CA LEU A 323 -24.09 -5.22 -34.68
C LEU A 323 -24.58 -5.53 -36.11
N GLU A 324 -25.20 -6.69 -36.32
CA GLU A 324 -25.67 -7.19 -37.61
C GLU A 324 -26.40 -6.15 -38.49
N PRO A 325 -27.43 -5.41 -38.00
CA PRO A 325 -28.10 -4.41 -38.85
C PRO A 325 -27.18 -3.29 -39.32
N LYS A 326 -26.19 -2.89 -38.51
CA LYS A 326 -25.20 -1.86 -38.88
C LYS A 326 -24.13 -2.40 -39.81
N TYR A 327 -23.73 -3.65 -39.63
CA TYR A 327 -22.74 -4.31 -40.48
C TYR A 327 -23.30 -4.53 -41.90
N ILE A 328 -24.60 -4.84 -42.01
CA ILE A 328 -25.31 -4.88 -43.30
C ILE A 328 -25.41 -3.49 -43.94
N GLU A 329 -25.71 -2.44 -43.17
CA GLU A 329 -25.73 -1.06 -43.67
C GLU A 329 -24.36 -0.63 -44.22
N LEU A 330 -23.28 -0.97 -43.52
CA LEU A 330 -21.91 -0.74 -43.98
C LEU A 330 -21.63 -1.48 -45.30
N GLY A 331 -22.01 -2.76 -45.37
CA GLY A 331 -21.91 -3.55 -46.59
C GLY A 331 -22.66 -2.90 -47.76
N GLN A 332 -23.85 -2.32 -47.52
CA GLN A 332 -24.62 -1.62 -48.56
C GLN A 332 -23.94 -0.34 -49.05
N GLN A 333 -23.31 0.43 -48.15
CA GLN A 333 -22.58 1.65 -48.52
C GLN A 333 -21.34 1.33 -49.36
N LEU A 334 -20.65 0.22 -49.03
CA LEU A 334 -19.40 -0.18 -49.68
C LEU A 334 -19.60 -1.15 -50.85
N ALA A 335 -20.82 -1.61 -51.11
CA ALA A 335 -21.14 -2.54 -52.20
C ALA A 335 -20.77 -2.03 -53.61
N ASN A 336 -20.62 -0.71 -53.78
CA ASN A 336 -20.23 -0.09 -55.05
C ASN A 336 -18.71 -0.09 -55.29
N ASP A 337 -17.88 -0.38 -54.28
CA ASP A 337 -16.43 -0.39 -54.42
C ASP A 337 -15.93 -1.81 -54.79
N PRO A 338 -15.36 -2.02 -55.99
CA PRO A 338 -14.94 -3.34 -56.43
C PRO A 338 -13.69 -3.88 -55.70
N ASN A 339 -12.98 -3.05 -54.92
CA ASN A 339 -11.74 -3.42 -54.25
C ASN A 339 -11.94 -3.95 -52.82
N ILE A 340 -13.12 -3.77 -52.22
CA ILE A 340 -13.39 -4.08 -50.81
C ILE A 340 -14.49 -5.16 -50.72
N ILE A 341 -14.25 -6.19 -49.91
CA ILE A 341 -15.25 -7.20 -49.55
C ILE A 341 -15.58 -7.05 -48.06
N ILE A 342 -16.86 -6.93 -47.74
CA ILE A 342 -17.36 -7.05 -46.37
C ILE A 342 -17.88 -8.46 -46.19
N ALA A 343 -17.35 -9.18 -45.21
CA ALA A 343 -17.61 -10.59 -44.97
C ALA A 343 -17.99 -10.86 -43.51
N LYS A 344 -18.74 -11.94 -43.28
CA LYS A 344 -19.04 -12.48 -41.95
C LYS A 344 -18.90 -14.01 -41.95
N MET A 345 -18.45 -14.55 -40.83
CA MET A 345 -18.25 -15.99 -40.61
C MET A 345 -18.75 -16.38 -39.22
N ASP A 346 -19.54 -17.46 -39.16
CA ASP A 346 -19.91 -18.07 -37.89
C ASP A 346 -18.71 -18.86 -37.37
N ALA A 347 -18.07 -18.32 -36.35
CA ALA A 347 -16.88 -18.88 -35.73
C ALA A 347 -17.17 -20.05 -34.77
N THR A 348 -18.45 -20.35 -34.52
CA THR A 348 -18.87 -21.52 -33.74
C THR A 348 -19.16 -22.75 -34.60
N ALA A 349 -19.54 -22.53 -35.86
CA ALA A 349 -19.89 -23.60 -36.80
C ALA A 349 -18.76 -23.95 -37.79
N ASN A 350 -17.71 -23.12 -37.89
CA ASN A 350 -16.62 -23.27 -38.85
C ASN A 350 -15.24 -23.18 -38.18
N ASP A 351 -14.28 -23.98 -38.63
CA ASP A 351 -12.88 -23.90 -38.20
C ASP A 351 -12.21 -22.60 -38.69
N ILE A 352 -11.53 -21.89 -37.78
CA ILE A 352 -10.90 -20.59 -38.04
C ILE A 352 -9.41 -20.79 -38.36
N PRO A 353 -8.87 -20.17 -39.42
CA PRO A 353 -7.43 -20.22 -39.71
C PRO A 353 -6.59 -19.59 -38.59
N SER A 354 -5.39 -20.16 -38.33
CA SER A 354 -4.53 -19.82 -37.19
C SER A 354 -4.01 -18.38 -37.14
N ASN A 355 -4.09 -17.64 -38.24
CA ASN A 355 -3.71 -16.22 -38.32
C ASN A 355 -4.79 -15.25 -37.77
N TYR A 356 -5.96 -15.75 -37.36
CA TYR A 356 -7.04 -14.96 -36.77
C TYR A 356 -7.31 -15.43 -35.32
N ASP A 357 -6.97 -14.58 -34.34
CA ASP A 357 -7.16 -14.89 -32.91
C ASP A 357 -8.53 -14.37 -32.42
N VAL A 358 -9.49 -15.28 -32.31
CA VAL A 358 -10.88 -14.97 -31.94
C VAL A 358 -11.16 -15.47 -30.53
N GLN A 359 -10.90 -14.63 -29.52
CA GLN A 359 -11.17 -14.94 -28.11
C GLN A 359 -12.56 -14.51 -27.62
N GLY A 360 -13.38 -13.89 -28.48
CA GLY A 360 -14.72 -13.42 -28.14
C GLY A 360 -15.51 -12.90 -29.35
N PHE A 361 -16.81 -12.66 -29.17
CA PHE A 361 -17.73 -12.27 -30.25
C PHE A 361 -18.45 -10.95 -29.94
N PRO A 362 -18.59 -10.02 -30.91
CA PRO A 362 -18.03 -10.06 -32.27
C PRO A 362 -16.54 -9.66 -32.29
N THR A 363 -15.73 -10.33 -33.12
CA THR A 363 -14.36 -9.91 -33.42
C THR A 363 -14.25 -9.57 -34.90
N ILE A 364 -13.69 -8.40 -35.23
CA ILE A 364 -13.58 -7.92 -36.61
C ILE A 364 -12.10 -7.80 -37.00
N TYR A 365 -11.75 -8.27 -38.20
CA TYR A 365 -10.42 -8.15 -38.78
C TYR A 365 -10.46 -7.48 -40.15
N PHE A 366 -9.42 -6.73 -40.47
CA PHE A 366 -9.19 -6.12 -41.78
C PHE A 366 -7.94 -6.72 -42.43
N ALA A 367 -8.15 -7.53 -43.46
CA ALA A 367 -7.12 -8.21 -44.24
C ALA A 367 -6.82 -7.43 -45.53
N THR A 368 -5.69 -6.72 -45.52
CA THR A 368 -5.28 -5.83 -46.63
C THR A 368 -4.83 -6.59 -47.88
N LYS A 369 -5.05 -5.99 -49.04
CA LYS A 369 -4.54 -6.44 -50.34
C LYS A 369 -3.01 -6.58 -50.30
N GLY A 370 -2.50 -7.76 -50.71
CA GLY A 370 -1.07 -8.07 -50.75
C GLY A 370 -0.40 -8.39 -49.40
N ASN A 371 -1.10 -8.24 -48.27
CA ASN A 371 -0.58 -8.62 -46.95
C ASN A 371 -1.70 -9.29 -46.12
N LYS A 372 -1.88 -10.60 -46.37
CA LYS A 372 -2.92 -11.45 -45.76
C LYS A 372 -2.44 -12.27 -44.56
N GLU A 373 -1.12 -12.39 -44.39
CA GLU A 373 -0.52 -13.12 -43.26
C GLU A 373 -0.58 -12.33 -41.95
N SER A 374 -0.77 -11.00 -42.01
CA SER A 374 -0.89 -10.13 -40.82
C SER A 374 -2.17 -9.29 -40.83
N PRO A 375 -3.36 -9.91 -40.65
CA PRO A 375 -4.64 -9.19 -40.65
C PRO A 375 -4.72 -8.24 -39.46
N LYS A 376 -5.20 -7.00 -39.69
CA LYS A 376 -5.30 -5.98 -38.65
C LYS A 376 -6.61 -6.13 -37.89
N ARG A 377 -6.55 -6.40 -36.59
CA ARG A 377 -7.74 -6.45 -35.73
C ARG A 377 -8.36 -5.06 -35.61
N TYR A 378 -9.68 -4.96 -35.73
CA TYR A 378 -10.40 -3.70 -35.54
C TYR A 378 -10.62 -3.45 -34.05
N GLU A 379 -9.73 -2.65 -33.45
CA GLU A 379 -9.82 -2.22 -32.05
C GLU A 379 -10.52 -0.86 -31.98
N ASN A 380 -11.76 -0.83 -31.49
CA ASN A 380 -12.35 0.41 -30.99
C ASN A 380 -11.57 0.83 -29.75
N VAL A 381 -11.12 2.08 -29.70
CA VAL A 381 -10.36 2.74 -28.61
C VAL A 381 -10.72 2.23 -27.21
N LEU A 382 -10.10 1.12 -26.85
CA LEU A 382 -9.81 0.62 -25.53
C LEU A 382 -8.30 0.43 -25.60
N VAL A 383 -7.55 1.45 -25.16
CA VAL A 383 -6.10 1.47 -25.30
C VAL A 383 -5.51 0.40 -24.37
N SER A 384 -5.19 -0.75 -24.95
CA SER A 384 -4.10 -1.61 -24.52
C SER A 384 -3.21 -1.85 -25.73
N SER A 385 -2.28 -0.93 -25.98
CA SER A 385 -1.16 -1.21 -26.89
C SER A 385 0.12 -0.74 -26.22
N VAL A 386 0.88 -1.73 -25.76
CA VAL A 386 2.35 -1.65 -25.65
C VAL A 386 2.88 -1.25 -27.02
N GLY A 387 3.64 -0.16 -27.07
CA GLY A 387 4.36 0.30 -28.24
C GLY A 387 5.54 1.14 -27.79
N ASP A 388 6.71 0.81 -28.32
CA ASP A 388 8.01 1.41 -28.02
C ASP A 388 7.98 2.94 -27.86
N ASN A 389 8.77 3.41 -26.88
CA ASN A 389 9.06 4.79 -26.47
C ASN A 389 8.17 5.33 -25.34
N GLY A 390 8.72 5.21 -24.12
CA GLY A 390 8.10 5.61 -22.87
C GLY A 390 7.67 7.08 -22.80
N LYS A 391 6.36 7.30 -22.92
CA LYS A 391 5.64 8.45 -22.37
C LYS A 391 4.42 7.96 -21.59
N MET A 392 4.50 7.99 -20.25
CA MET A 392 3.35 7.75 -19.38
C MET A 392 2.62 9.08 -19.11
N MET A 393 1.41 9.23 -19.67
CA MET A 393 0.35 10.05 -19.09
C MET A 393 -0.99 9.41 -19.43
N GLY A 394 -1.53 8.64 -18.49
CA GLY A 394 -2.84 7.98 -18.62
C GLY A 394 -3.96 9.03 -18.59
N ARG A 395 -4.77 9.08 -19.64
CA ARG A 395 -6.06 9.78 -19.61
C ARG A 395 -7.12 8.82 -19.05
N PRO A 396 -7.97 9.24 -18.09
CA PRO A 396 -9.04 8.39 -17.57
C PRO A 396 -10.09 8.12 -18.66
N VAL A 397 -10.54 6.86 -18.72
CA VAL A 397 -11.60 6.38 -19.61
C VAL A 397 -12.95 6.93 -19.14
N LEU A 398 -13.67 7.61 -20.03
CA LEU A 398 -15.03 8.10 -19.80
C LEU A 398 -16.01 7.01 -20.25
N VAL A 399 -16.66 6.31 -19.31
CA VAL A 399 -17.75 5.37 -19.66
C VAL A 399 -19.03 6.18 -19.89
N LEU A 400 -19.33 6.46 -21.16
CA LEU A 400 -20.62 7.01 -21.57
C LEU A 400 -21.62 5.88 -21.81
N SER A 401 -22.86 6.06 -21.36
CA SER A 401 -23.98 5.19 -21.71
C SER A 401 -24.13 5.08 -23.23
N GLN A 402 -24.35 3.87 -23.73
CA GLN A 402 -24.45 3.53 -25.17
C GLN A 402 -25.59 4.24 -25.92
N ASN A 403 -26.47 4.98 -25.22
CA ASN A 403 -27.55 5.76 -25.83
C ASN A 403 -27.26 7.26 -25.97
N THR A 404 -26.02 7.71 -25.75
CA THR A 404 -25.66 9.12 -25.95
C THR A 404 -25.40 9.39 -27.43
N LYS A 405 -26.39 9.94 -28.15
CA LYS A 405 -26.15 10.55 -29.46
C LYS A 405 -25.08 11.64 -29.30
N ARG A 406 -24.13 11.77 -30.24
CA ARG A 406 -23.28 12.98 -30.36
C ARG A 406 -24.17 14.16 -30.71
N GLU A 407 -24.79 14.75 -29.71
CA GLU A 407 -25.48 16.02 -29.84
C GLU A 407 -24.42 17.14 -29.94
N SER A 408 -24.71 18.24 -30.60
CA SER A 408 -23.88 19.46 -30.58
C SER A 408 -24.72 20.60 -30.01
N GLY A 409 -24.09 21.48 -29.22
CA GLY A 409 -24.75 22.61 -28.56
C GLY A 409 -24.95 22.43 -27.05
N ARG A 410 -25.84 23.24 -26.47
CA ARG A 410 -25.99 23.48 -25.01
C ARG A 410 -26.18 22.21 -24.17
N LYS A 411 -26.83 21.16 -24.71
CA LYS A 411 -27.04 19.89 -24.00
C LYS A 411 -25.74 19.11 -23.74
N VAL A 412 -24.80 19.11 -24.69
CA VAL A 412 -23.51 18.43 -24.51
C VAL A 412 -22.57 19.24 -23.64
N GLN A 413 -22.67 20.58 -23.68
CA GLN A 413 -21.93 21.44 -22.76
C GLN A 413 -22.33 21.13 -21.31
N ILE A 414 -23.63 21.10 -21.02
CA ILE A 414 -24.15 20.74 -19.69
C ILE A 414 -23.78 19.29 -19.32
N GLY A 415 -23.83 18.36 -20.28
CA GLY A 415 -23.43 16.96 -20.06
C GLY A 415 -21.95 16.79 -19.70
N ASN A 416 -21.05 17.56 -20.31
CA ASN A 416 -19.62 17.53 -20.01
C ASN A 416 -19.30 18.18 -18.66
N ILE A 417 -19.99 19.28 -18.31
CA ILE A 417 -19.81 19.96 -17.03
C ILE A 417 -20.28 19.08 -15.86
N ASN A 418 -21.40 18.37 -16.05
CA ASN A 418 -21.98 17.49 -15.04
C ASN A 418 -21.45 16.05 -15.11
N ALA A 419 -20.39 15.79 -15.88
CA ALA A 419 -19.84 14.45 -16.03
C ALA A 419 -19.20 13.98 -14.72
N ALA A 420 -19.83 13.01 -14.06
CA ALA A 420 -19.24 12.29 -12.92
C ALA A 420 -18.37 11.13 -13.42
N LYS A 421 -17.31 10.81 -12.67
CA LYS A 421 -16.52 9.59 -12.91
C LYS A 421 -17.12 8.46 -12.09
N MET A 422 -17.32 7.32 -12.74
CA MET A 422 -17.68 6.07 -12.07
C MET A 422 -16.41 5.26 -11.86
N LEU A 423 -16.15 4.92 -10.61
CA LEU A 423 -15.05 4.08 -10.17
C LEU A 423 -15.64 2.76 -9.64
N LEU A 424 -14.94 1.67 -9.92
CA LEU A 424 -15.28 0.36 -9.40
C LEU A 424 -14.21 -0.01 -8.37
N ASP A 425 -14.62 -0.13 -7.12
CA ASP A 425 -13.77 -0.60 -6.04
C ASP A 425 -13.38 -2.06 -6.30
N PRO A 426 -12.23 -2.55 -5.80
CA PRO A 426 -11.86 -3.96 -5.93
C PRO A 426 -12.87 -4.92 -5.27
N MET A 427 -13.72 -4.42 -4.37
CA MET A 427 -14.81 -5.16 -3.72
C MET A 427 -16.12 -5.18 -4.55
N GLY A 428 -16.13 -4.56 -5.74
CA GLY A 428 -17.31 -4.42 -6.59
C GLY A 428 -18.27 -3.29 -6.19
N GLY A 429 -17.87 -2.43 -5.25
CA GLY A 429 -18.59 -1.19 -4.92
C GLY A 429 -18.47 -0.19 -6.06
N VAL A 430 -19.55 0.54 -6.36
CA VAL A 430 -19.55 1.57 -7.39
C VAL A 430 -19.55 2.94 -6.73
N VAL A 431 -18.49 3.72 -6.94
CA VAL A 431 -18.40 5.10 -6.49
C VAL A 431 -18.59 6.01 -7.70
N MET A 432 -19.72 6.71 -7.76
CA MET A 432 -19.95 7.77 -8.75
C MET A 432 -19.77 9.12 -8.07
N THR A 433 -18.77 9.89 -8.52
CA THR A 433 -18.53 11.24 -7.99
C THR A 433 -17.80 12.11 -9.01
N ASN A 434 -17.98 13.43 -8.89
CA ASN A 434 -17.22 14.44 -9.62
C ASN A 434 -16.09 15.03 -8.75
N ASP A 435 -16.02 14.71 -7.46
CA ASP A 435 -14.96 15.18 -6.57
C ASP A 435 -13.62 14.48 -6.87
N GLY A 436 -12.59 15.28 -7.14
CA GLY A 436 -11.27 14.79 -7.48
C GLY A 436 -10.57 14.06 -6.34
N ASN A 437 -10.75 14.50 -5.09
CA ASN A 437 -10.11 13.85 -3.95
C ASN A 437 -10.71 12.47 -3.68
N ALA A 438 -12.04 12.35 -3.73
CA ALA A 438 -12.70 11.04 -3.70
C ALA A 438 -12.20 10.11 -4.82
N ILE A 439 -11.98 10.65 -6.03
CA ILE A 439 -11.44 9.86 -7.15
C ILE A 439 -10.00 9.41 -6.88
N LEU A 440 -9.12 10.31 -6.44
CA LEU A 440 -7.69 10.01 -6.25
C LEU A 440 -7.44 9.03 -5.11
N ARG A 441 -8.34 8.95 -4.11
CA ARG A 441 -8.26 7.99 -3.01
C ARG A 441 -8.51 6.55 -3.43
N GLU A 442 -9.40 6.32 -4.39
CA GLU A 442 -9.71 4.97 -4.87
C GLU A 442 -8.72 4.49 -5.94
N ILE A 443 -7.97 5.41 -6.56
CA ILE A 443 -6.98 5.06 -7.59
C ILE A 443 -5.70 4.54 -6.93
N GLN A 444 -5.33 3.30 -7.27
CA GLN A 444 -4.04 2.73 -6.89
C GLN A 444 -2.96 3.14 -7.90
N VAL A 445 -1.89 3.78 -7.42
CA VAL A 445 -0.75 4.20 -8.27
C VAL A 445 0.55 3.58 -7.78
N GLN A 446 1.36 3.07 -8.72
CA GLN A 446 2.63 2.41 -8.40
C GLN A 446 3.79 3.41 -8.24
N HIS A 447 3.85 4.46 -9.08
CA HIS A 447 4.98 5.39 -9.12
C HIS A 447 5.02 6.32 -7.88
N PRO A 448 6.17 6.47 -7.18
CA PRO A 448 6.27 7.24 -5.93
C PRO A 448 5.92 8.72 -6.12
N ALA A 449 6.39 9.38 -7.17
CA ALA A 449 6.04 10.80 -7.41
C ALA A 449 4.53 11.02 -7.62
N ALA A 450 3.81 10.03 -8.15
CA ALA A 450 2.37 10.11 -8.31
C ALA A 450 1.64 9.83 -6.97
N LYS A 451 2.20 8.99 -6.10
CA LYS A 451 1.73 8.86 -4.71
C LYS A 451 1.89 10.18 -3.94
N SER A 452 3.04 10.85 -4.06
CA SER A 452 3.26 12.17 -3.46
C SER A 452 2.26 13.21 -3.97
N MET A 453 1.90 13.18 -5.27
CA MET A 453 0.82 14.03 -5.79
C MET A 453 -0.53 13.72 -5.11
N ILE A 454 -0.88 12.46 -4.92
CA ILE A 454 -2.13 12.08 -4.21
C ILE A 454 -2.09 12.55 -2.75
N GLU A 455 -0.97 12.42 -2.06
CA GLU A 455 -0.79 12.90 -0.68
C GLU A 455 -0.96 14.42 -0.58
N ILE A 456 -0.44 15.18 -1.55
CA ILE A 456 -0.66 16.63 -1.63
C ILE A 456 -2.15 16.95 -1.81
N SER A 457 -2.89 16.18 -2.61
CA SER A 457 -4.34 16.41 -2.76
C SER A 457 -5.10 16.17 -1.45
N ARG A 458 -4.62 15.23 -0.62
CA ARG A 458 -5.22 14.90 0.67
C ARG A 458 -4.95 16.00 1.69
N THR A 459 -3.73 16.55 1.76
CA THR A 459 -3.43 17.66 2.67
C THR A 459 -4.23 18.91 2.30
N GLN A 460 -4.42 19.18 1.00
CA GLN A 460 -5.27 20.26 0.52
C GLN A 460 -6.74 20.11 0.97
N ASP A 461 -7.29 18.90 0.86
CA ASP A 461 -8.65 18.57 1.28
C ASP A 461 -8.85 18.75 2.79
N GLU A 462 -7.87 18.32 3.59
CA GLU A 462 -7.93 18.42 5.05
C GLU A 462 -7.82 19.88 5.54
N GLU A 463 -7.02 20.71 4.89
CA GLU A 463 -6.78 22.11 5.31
C GLU A 463 -7.93 23.06 4.91
N VAL A 464 -8.29 23.07 3.62
CA VAL A 464 -9.22 24.07 3.07
C VAL A 464 -10.47 23.45 2.42
N GLY A 465 -10.52 22.13 2.23
CA GLY A 465 -11.67 21.39 1.68
C GLY A 465 -11.87 21.48 0.17
N ASP A 466 -11.36 22.52 -0.50
CA ASP A 466 -11.53 22.72 -1.94
C ASP A 466 -10.19 22.93 -2.66
N GLY A 467 -10.20 22.86 -3.99
CA GLY A 467 -9.02 23.07 -4.84
C GLY A 467 -8.13 21.83 -4.99
N THR A 468 -8.56 20.66 -4.51
CA THR A 468 -7.81 19.38 -4.60
C THR A 468 -7.43 19.04 -6.04
N THR A 469 -8.38 19.17 -6.97
CA THR A 469 -8.14 19.00 -8.41
C THR A 469 -7.22 20.06 -8.99
N SER A 470 -7.36 21.31 -8.54
CA SER A 470 -6.60 22.44 -9.05
C SER A 470 -5.12 22.30 -8.70
N VAL A 471 -4.79 21.84 -7.49
CA VAL A 471 -3.39 21.59 -7.09
C VAL A 471 -2.72 20.57 -8.00
N ILE A 472 -3.41 19.47 -8.30
CA ILE A 472 -2.84 18.39 -9.13
C ILE A 472 -2.63 18.84 -10.57
N ILE A 473 -3.60 19.57 -11.13
CA ILE A 473 -3.49 20.11 -12.49
C ILE A 473 -2.35 21.12 -12.57
N LEU A 474 -2.25 22.04 -11.60
CA LEU A 474 -1.20 23.07 -11.57
C LEU A 474 0.19 22.46 -11.37
N ALA A 475 0.34 21.54 -10.41
CA ALA A 475 1.61 20.85 -10.17
C ALA A 475 2.06 20.07 -11.42
N GLY A 476 1.13 19.34 -12.06
CA GLY A 476 1.40 18.62 -13.30
C GLY A 476 1.83 19.53 -14.45
N GLU A 477 1.14 20.66 -14.67
CA GLU A 477 1.50 21.62 -15.71
C GLU A 477 2.85 22.31 -15.42
N MET A 478 3.11 22.68 -14.16
CA MET A 478 4.38 23.31 -13.77
C MET A 478 5.58 22.38 -14.01
N LEU A 479 5.41 21.06 -13.79
CA LEU A 479 6.42 20.04 -14.13
C LEU A 479 6.56 19.85 -15.64
N ALA A 480 5.45 19.83 -16.38
CA ALA A 480 5.48 19.71 -17.84
C ALA A 480 6.20 20.90 -18.51
N VAL A 481 5.96 22.11 -18.01
CA VAL A 481 6.65 23.32 -18.50
C VAL A 481 8.13 23.31 -18.07
N ALA A 482 8.47 22.73 -16.92
CA ALA A 482 9.85 22.60 -16.46
C ALA A 482 10.70 21.66 -17.34
N GLU A 483 10.09 20.62 -17.94
CA GLU A 483 10.78 19.63 -18.80
C GLU A 483 11.60 20.30 -19.91
N HIS A 484 11.03 21.30 -20.57
CA HIS A 484 11.71 22.04 -21.64
C HIS A 484 13.03 22.68 -21.19
N PHE A 485 13.09 23.17 -19.94
CA PHE A 485 14.30 23.77 -19.39
C PHE A 485 15.33 22.71 -18.98
N LEU A 486 14.87 21.54 -18.54
CA LEU A 486 15.74 20.39 -18.28
C LEU A 486 16.38 19.88 -19.58
N GLU A 487 15.63 19.84 -20.69
CA GLU A 487 16.16 19.53 -22.02
C GLU A 487 17.21 20.53 -22.48
N GLN A 488 17.03 21.81 -22.13
CA GLN A 488 18.01 22.88 -22.36
C GLN A 488 19.23 22.82 -21.42
N GLN A 489 19.34 21.79 -20.59
CA GLN A 489 20.41 21.60 -19.61
C GLN A 489 20.46 22.72 -18.55
N MET A 490 19.35 23.42 -18.28
CA MET A 490 19.28 24.27 -17.09
C MET A 490 19.25 23.41 -15.84
N HIS A 491 20.12 23.74 -14.88
CA HIS A 491 20.18 23.00 -13.63
C HIS A 491 18.86 23.16 -12.85
N PRO A 492 18.25 22.08 -12.32
CA PRO A 492 16.95 22.13 -11.65
C PRO A 492 16.85 23.16 -10.52
N THR A 493 17.96 23.45 -9.83
CA THR A 493 17.99 24.45 -8.76
C THR A 493 17.66 25.86 -9.25
N VAL A 494 18.00 26.22 -10.49
CA VAL A 494 17.65 27.51 -11.09
C VAL A 494 16.14 27.58 -11.34
N ILE A 495 15.55 26.50 -11.81
CA ILE A 495 14.10 26.37 -12.05
C ILE A 495 13.36 26.51 -10.71
N ILE A 496 13.80 25.78 -9.68
CA ILE A 496 13.17 25.82 -8.35
C ILE A 496 13.33 27.18 -7.68
N GLY A 497 14.51 27.81 -7.79
CA GLY A 497 14.73 29.17 -7.29
C GLY A 497 13.76 30.18 -7.92
N ALA A 498 13.60 30.11 -9.24
CA ALA A 498 12.65 30.95 -9.97
C ALA A 498 11.18 30.65 -9.59
N TYR A 499 10.82 29.38 -9.37
CA TYR A 499 9.46 28.99 -8.98
C TYR A 499 9.13 29.49 -7.56
N ARG A 500 10.07 29.42 -6.62
CA ARG A 500 9.92 30.00 -5.27
C ARG A 500 9.72 31.51 -5.31
N GLN A 501 10.52 32.21 -6.10
CA GLN A 501 10.36 33.65 -6.27
C GLN A 501 9.00 33.98 -6.90
N ALA A 502 8.56 33.22 -7.90
CA ALA A 502 7.24 33.36 -8.48
C ALA A 502 6.14 33.12 -7.42
N LEU A 503 6.28 32.11 -6.56
CA LEU A 503 5.32 31.81 -5.50
C LEU A 503 5.13 32.98 -4.52
N GLU A 504 6.22 33.56 -4.02
CA GLU A 504 6.17 34.71 -3.12
C GLU A 504 5.41 35.87 -3.77
N ASP A 505 5.71 36.14 -5.03
CA ASP A 505 5.07 37.20 -5.81
C ASP A 505 3.58 36.92 -6.05
N MET A 506 3.22 35.67 -6.38
CA MET A 506 1.82 35.27 -6.53
C MET A 506 1.01 35.53 -5.27
N VAL A 507 1.54 35.17 -4.10
CA VAL A 507 0.84 35.39 -2.81
C VAL A 507 0.65 36.88 -2.53
N THR A 508 1.62 37.73 -2.89
CA THR A 508 1.46 39.20 -2.76
C THR A 508 0.39 39.74 -3.71
N PHE A 509 0.45 39.41 -4.99
CA PHE A 509 -0.53 39.86 -5.99
C PHE A 509 -1.94 39.36 -5.69
N LEU A 510 -2.07 38.16 -5.14
CA LEU A 510 -3.36 37.60 -4.76
C LEU A 510 -4.04 38.43 -3.66
N LYS A 511 -3.27 38.96 -2.70
CA LYS A 511 -3.79 39.89 -1.67
C LYS A 511 -4.25 41.20 -2.28
N ASP A 512 -3.52 41.74 -3.25
CA ASP A 512 -3.87 43.00 -3.92
C ASP A 512 -5.16 42.91 -4.76
N ILE A 513 -5.44 41.73 -5.34
CA ILE A 513 -6.65 41.47 -6.13
C ILE A 513 -7.87 41.18 -5.23
N SER A 514 -7.64 40.82 -3.97
CA SER A 514 -8.69 40.37 -3.05
C SER A 514 -9.66 41.49 -2.64
N THR A 515 -10.90 41.09 -2.36
CA THR A 515 -11.97 41.96 -1.90
C THR A 515 -12.41 41.54 -0.49
N PRO A 516 -12.50 42.48 0.47
CA PRO A 516 -12.94 42.17 1.83
C PRO A 516 -14.45 41.94 1.88
N VAL A 517 -14.89 41.04 2.78
CA VAL A 517 -16.29 40.66 2.96
C VAL A 517 -16.77 40.89 4.39
N ASP A 518 -18.02 41.34 4.53
CA ASP A 518 -18.69 41.39 5.83
C ASP A 518 -19.31 40.03 6.19
N VAL A 519 -18.71 39.39 7.20
CA VAL A 519 -19.05 38.07 7.71
C VAL A 519 -20.40 38.04 8.46
N ASN A 520 -20.86 39.20 8.94
CA ASN A 520 -22.12 39.29 9.69
C ASN A 520 -23.35 39.20 8.77
N SER A 521 -23.18 39.57 7.50
CA SER A 521 -24.27 39.55 6.51
C SER A 521 -24.57 38.13 6.05
N ARG A 522 -25.73 37.61 6.48
CA ARG A 522 -26.18 36.25 6.12
C ARG A 522 -26.36 36.09 4.61
N ASP A 523 -26.93 37.09 3.93
CA ASP A 523 -27.24 37.01 2.50
C ASP A 523 -25.97 36.97 1.64
N LEU A 524 -24.92 37.70 2.03
CA LEU A 524 -23.63 37.64 1.36
C LEU A 524 -22.97 36.27 1.55
N MET A 525 -22.97 35.74 2.78
CA MET A 525 -22.45 34.40 3.07
C MET A 525 -23.16 33.32 2.26
N LEU A 526 -24.50 33.38 2.16
CA LEU A 526 -25.27 32.43 1.36
C LEU A 526 -24.90 32.50 -0.12
N LYS A 527 -24.70 33.69 -0.70
CA LYS A 527 -24.25 33.84 -2.08
C LYS A 527 -22.88 33.21 -2.32
N ILE A 528 -21.95 33.38 -1.38
CA ILE A 528 -20.59 32.83 -1.47
C ILE A 528 -20.61 31.30 -1.38
N ILE A 529 -21.35 30.75 -0.42
CA ILE A 529 -21.49 29.29 -0.28
C ILE A 529 -22.18 28.70 -1.51
N ASN A 530 -23.19 29.39 -2.04
CA ASN A 530 -23.90 28.95 -3.24
C ASN A 530 -22.98 28.85 -4.48
N SER A 531 -22.00 29.76 -4.59
CA SER A 531 -20.96 29.70 -5.64
C SER A 531 -20.24 28.36 -5.67
N ALA A 532 -19.93 27.77 -4.50
CA ALA A 532 -19.22 26.49 -4.39
C ALA A 532 -20.12 25.26 -4.62
N ILE A 533 -21.44 25.37 -4.41
CA ILE A 533 -22.38 24.25 -4.54
C ILE A 533 -22.96 24.16 -5.96
N ASN A 534 -23.09 25.27 -6.68
CA ASN A 534 -23.80 25.36 -7.96
C ASN A 534 -23.30 24.38 -9.04
N THR A 535 -22.02 23.99 -8.98
CA THR A 535 -21.39 23.06 -9.95
C THR A 535 -21.62 21.58 -9.62
N LYS A 536 -22.32 21.27 -8.52
CA LYS A 536 -22.49 19.91 -8.02
C LYS A 536 -23.93 19.40 -8.20
N VAL A 537 -24.12 18.09 -8.04
CA VAL A 537 -25.39 17.38 -8.31
C VAL A 537 -26.57 17.92 -7.47
N ILE A 538 -26.32 18.67 -6.40
CA ILE A 538 -27.30 19.19 -5.43
C ILE A 538 -27.89 20.54 -5.81
N ASN A 539 -27.62 21.09 -7.00
CA ASN A 539 -28.09 22.44 -7.38
C ASN A 539 -29.59 22.70 -7.06
N ARG A 540 -30.48 21.71 -7.21
CA ARG A 540 -31.91 21.82 -6.85
C ARG A 540 -32.19 22.17 -5.37
N TRP A 541 -31.33 21.74 -4.46
CA TRP A 541 -31.44 21.96 -3.01
C TRP A 541 -30.28 22.79 -2.47
N ALA A 542 -29.61 23.57 -3.34
CA ALA A 542 -28.46 24.38 -2.95
C ALA A 542 -28.79 25.36 -1.82
N ASP A 543 -29.97 25.99 -1.86
CA ASP A 543 -30.41 26.93 -0.81
C ASP A 543 -30.53 26.24 0.56
N LEU A 544 -31.04 25.00 0.60
CA LEU A 544 -31.14 24.22 1.83
C LEU A 544 -29.73 23.88 2.35
N ALA A 545 -28.86 23.38 1.47
CA ALA A 545 -27.48 23.04 1.83
C ALA A 545 -26.69 24.26 2.33
N CYS A 546 -26.84 25.42 1.69
CA CYS A 546 -26.19 26.67 2.11
C CYS A 546 -26.65 27.10 3.51
N ASN A 547 -27.96 27.04 3.78
CA ASN A 547 -28.50 27.37 5.09
C ASN A 547 -28.01 26.40 6.17
N MET A 548 -28.01 25.09 5.88
CA MET A 548 -27.49 24.09 6.81
C MET A 548 -26.00 24.27 7.09
N ALA A 549 -25.19 24.50 6.05
CA ALA A 549 -23.75 24.72 6.21
C ALA A 549 -23.47 25.95 7.08
N LEU A 550 -24.13 27.08 6.80
CA LEU A 550 -23.95 28.31 7.56
C LEU A 550 -24.39 28.16 9.02
N ASP A 551 -25.54 27.51 9.26
CA ASP A 551 -26.04 27.28 10.61
C ASP A 551 -25.15 26.32 11.40
N ALA A 552 -24.64 25.26 10.77
CA ALA A 552 -23.73 24.32 11.41
C ALA A 552 -22.40 24.98 11.79
N VAL A 553 -21.77 25.72 10.86
CA VAL A 553 -20.47 26.35 11.10
C VAL A 553 -20.58 27.45 12.16
N LYS A 554 -21.63 28.28 12.13
CA LYS A 554 -21.88 29.28 13.19
C LYS A 554 -22.19 28.65 14.55
N THR A 555 -22.75 27.44 14.58
CA THR A 555 -23.01 26.73 15.84
C THR A 555 -21.70 26.19 16.44
N VAL A 556 -20.76 25.74 15.60
CA VAL A 556 -19.48 25.18 16.04
C VAL A 556 -18.41 26.25 16.31
N GLU A 557 -18.67 27.50 15.93
CA GLU A 557 -17.76 28.63 16.15
C GLU A 557 -17.44 28.83 17.63
N LEU A 558 -16.15 28.93 17.94
CA LEU A 558 -15.64 29.15 19.28
C LEU A 558 -14.65 30.33 19.28
N GLU A 559 -14.91 31.28 20.16
CA GLU A 559 -14.01 32.42 20.41
C GLU A 559 -13.28 32.19 21.74
N GLU A 560 -11.99 31.85 21.67
CA GLU A 560 -11.09 31.76 22.82
C GLU A 560 -9.96 32.78 22.66
N ASN A 561 -9.79 33.68 23.64
CA ASN A 561 -8.73 34.69 23.67
C ASN A 561 -8.62 35.59 22.41
N GLY A 562 -9.75 35.88 21.75
CA GLY A 562 -9.80 36.69 20.54
C GLY A 562 -9.40 35.96 19.25
N ARG A 563 -9.10 34.66 19.32
CA ARG A 563 -8.91 33.80 18.15
C ARG A 563 -10.19 33.00 17.90
N LYS A 564 -10.66 33.02 16.66
CA LYS A 564 -11.77 32.18 16.19
C LYS A 564 -11.23 30.81 15.83
N GLU A 565 -11.78 29.77 16.44
CA GLU A 565 -11.49 28.37 16.13
C GLU A 565 -12.78 27.69 15.66
N ILE A 566 -12.66 26.96 14.55
CA ILE A 566 -13.78 26.26 13.93
C ILE A 566 -13.29 24.87 13.51
N ASP A 567 -13.71 23.85 14.27
CA ASP A 567 -13.44 22.44 13.95
C ASP A 567 -14.74 21.72 13.55
N ILE A 568 -15.00 21.71 12.24
CA ILE A 568 -16.17 21.07 11.65
C ILE A 568 -16.08 19.55 11.80
N LYS A 569 -14.89 18.96 11.63
CA LYS A 569 -14.69 17.51 11.55
C LYS A 569 -15.05 16.81 12.86
N GLN A 570 -14.67 17.40 13.99
CA GLN A 570 -14.96 16.82 15.30
C GLN A 570 -16.38 17.15 15.79
N TYR A 571 -16.84 18.40 15.65
CA TYR A 571 -18.02 18.88 16.36
C TYR A 571 -19.30 19.02 15.51
N ALA A 572 -19.19 19.05 14.18
CA ALA A 572 -20.34 18.94 13.28
C ALA A 572 -20.51 17.48 12.84
N LYS A 573 -21.34 16.73 13.56
CA LYS A 573 -21.65 15.34 13.21
C LYS A 573 -22.66 15.32 12.06
N VAL A 574 -22.38 14.59 10.98
CA VAL A 574 -23.39 14.29 9.95
C VAL A 574 -23.95 12.88 10.19
N GLU A 575 -25.26 12.76 10.37
CA GLU A 575 -25.94 11.46 10.42
C GLU A 575 -26.82 11.28 9.18
N LYS A 576 -26.53 10.21 8.42
CA LYS A 576 -27.29 9.83 7.23
C LYS A 576 -28.39 8.84 7.60
N ILE A 577 -29.64 9.25 7.49
CA ILE A 577 -30.80 8.39 7.73
C ILE A 577 -31.48 8.13 6.39
N PRO A 578 -31.46 6.89 5.88
CA PRO A 578 -32.16 6.56 4.64
C PRO A 578 -33.68 6.68 4.82
N GLY A 579 -34.35 7.14 3.77
CA GLY A 579 -35.78 7.37 3.77
C GLY A 579 -36.17 8.82 4.05
N GLY A 580 -37.35 9.21 3.54
CA GLY A 580 -37.80 10.60 3.57
C GLY A 580 -37.43 11.43 2.36
N PHE A 581 -37.69 12.72 2.51
CA PHE A 581 -37.35 13.74 1.53
C PHE A 581 -36.09 14.49 1.97
N ILE A 582 -35.39 15.08 1.02
CA ILE A 582 -34.15 15.84 1.30
C ILE A 582 -34.48 17.11 2.09
N GLU A 583 -35.67 17.67 1.88
CA GLU A 583 -36.24 18.82 2.58
C GLU A 583 -36.48 18.55 4.07
N ASP A 584 -36.57 17.28 4.49
CA ASP A 584 -36.66 16.91 5.91
C ASP A 584 -35.29 16.99 6.63
N SER A 585 -34.20 17.24 5.89
CA SER A 585 -32.86 17.39 6.43
C SER A 585 -32.74 18.71 7.19
N CYS A 586 -32.16 18.66 8.40
CA CYS A 586 -32.02 19.84 9.24
C CYS A 586 -30.77 19.78 10.12
N VAL A 587 -30.32 20.96 10.56
CA VAL A 587 -29.25 21.09 11.56
C VAL A 587 -29.88 21.11 12.94
N LEU A 588 -29.57 20.11 13.76
CA LEU A 588 -29.94 20.10 15.15
C LEU A 588 -28.90 20.86 15.98
N ARG A 589 -29.39 21.86 16.72
CA ARG A 589 -28.65 22.56 17.77
C ARG A 589 -28.52 21.68 19.01
N GLY A 590 -27.67 20.65 18.89
CA GLY A 590 -27.45 19.63 19.91
C GLY A 590 -26.91 18.35 19.29
N VAL A 591 -26.98 17.24 20.04
CA VAL A 591 -26.35 15.97 19.65
C VAL A 591 -27.40 14.87 19.50
N MET A 592 -27.31 14.13 18.39
CA MET A 592 -28.11 12.93 18.15
C MET A 592 -27.25 11.67 18.27
N VAL A 593 -27.78 10.66 18.96
CA VAL A 593 -27.12 9.36 19.18
C VAL A 593 -28.07 8.24 18.79
N ASN A 594 -27.58 7.26 18.01
CA ASN A 594 -28.33 6.06 17.64
C ASN A 594 -28.27 5.00 18.75
N LYS A 595 -28.91 5.30 19.89
CA LYS A 595 -29.08 4.42 21.06
C LYS A 595 -30.43 4.67 21.73
N ASP A 596 -31.06 3.62 22.23
CA ASP A 596 -32.25 3.66 23.09
C ASP A 596 -31.86 3.60 24.58
N VAL A 597 -32.83 3.84 25.47
CA VAL A 597 -32.71 3.54 26.90
C VAL A 597 -32.41 2.07 27.15
N THR A 598 -31.71 1.78 28.25
CA THR A 598 -31.37 0.41 28.64
C THR A 598 -32.57 -0.37 29.16
N HIS A 599 -33.49 0.28 29.90
CA HIS A 599 -34.64 -0.37 30.50
C HIS A 599 -35.98 0.26 30.02
N PRO A 600 -36.99 -0.52 29.63
CA PRO A 600 -38.23 0.00 29.02
C PRO A 600 -39.02 0.98 29.90
N ARG A 601 -38.93 0.84 31.23
CA ARG A 601 -39.63 1.71 32.21
C ARG A 601 -38.88 3.01 32.52
N MET A 602 -37.68 3.22 31.97
CA MET A 602 -36.96 4.50 32.12
C MET A 602 -37.67 5.61 31.32
N ARG A 603 -37.45 6.86 31.73
CA ARG A 603 -38.09 8.03 31.11
C ARG A 603 -37.51 8.27 29.72
N ARG A 604 -38.37 8.37 28.71
CA ARG A 604 -37.96 8.65 27.31
C ARG A 604 -37.94 10.15 26.96
N MET A 605 -38.47 11.00 27.83
CA MET A 605 -38.51 12.45 27.64
C MET A 605 -38.27 13.17 28.97
N ILE A 606 -37.32 14.11 28.98
CA ILE A 606 -36.94 14.90 30.16
C ILE A 606 -36.70 16.34 29.73
N LYS A 607 -37.34 17.29 30.40
CA LYS A 607 -37.07 18.73 30.22
C LYS A 607 -35.96 19.17 31.16
N ASN A 608 -35.04 19.98 30.66
CA ASN A 608 -33.82 20.46 31.34
C ASN A 608 -33.06 19.32 32.05
N PRO A 609 -32.63 18.28 31.31
CA PRO A 609 -31.97 17.13 31.91
C PRO A 609 -30.62 17.53 32.55
N ARG A 610 -30.35 16.97 33.74
CA ARG A 610 -29.02 16.98 34.35
C ARG A 610 -28.22 15.77 33.86
N ILE A 611 -27.15 16.02 33.13
CA ILE A 611 -26.42 14.99 32.36
C ILE A 611 -25.06 14.71 33.00
N VAL A 612 -24.76 13.43 33.20
CA VAL A 612 -23.43 12.93 33.62
C VAL A 612 -22.85 12.07 32.52
N LEU A 613 -21.57 12.27 32.22
CA LEU A 613 -20.83 11.54 31.18
C LEU A 613 -19.72 10.71 31.82
N LEU A 614 -19.72 9.41 31.55
CA LEU A 614 -18.77 8.45 32.10
C LEU A 614 -18.04 7.70 31.00
N ASP A 615 -16.72 7.55 31.15
CA ASP A 615 -15.94 6.63 30.31
C ASP A 615 -15.98 5.18 30.84
N CYS A 616 -16.27 5.00 32.14
CA CYS A 616 -16.22 3.72 32.80
C CYS A 616 -17.50 2.89 32.62
N SER A 617 -17.37 1.57 32.81
CA SER A 617 -18.50 0.66 32.89
C SER A 617 -19.17 0.71 34.27
N LEU A 618 -20.49 0.54 34.28
CA LEU A 618 -21.29 0.33 35.49
C LEU A 618 -21.55 -1.18 35.66
N GLU A 619 -20.46 -1.93 35.68
CA GLU A 619 -20.41 -3.40 35.80
C GLU A 619 -19.39 -3.75 36.87
N TYR A 620 -19.49 -4.96 37.43
CA TYR A 620 -18.51 -5.43 38.40
C TYR A 620 -17.13 -5.53 37.76
N LYS A 621 -16.17 -4.80 38.34
CA LYS A 621 -14.78 -4.84 37.89
C LYS A 621 -14.01 -5.85 38.73
N LYS A 622 -13.24 -6.69 38.05
CA LYS A 622 -12.25 -7.51 38.73
C LYS A 622 -11.12 -6.63 39.24
N GLY A 623 -10.49 -7.04 40.34
CA GLY A 623 -9.30 -6.36 40.83
C GLY A 623 -8.22 -6.31 39.75
N GLU A 624 -7.47 -5.21 39.67
CA GLU A 624 -6.33 -5.09 38.75
C GLU A 624 -5.17 -6.00 39.17
N SER A 625 -5.09 -6.32 40.46
CA SER A 625 -4.21 -7.36 41.00
C SER A 625 -4.78 -8.76 40.73
N GLN A 626 -3.91 -9.78 40.70
CA GLN A 626 -4.34 -11.19 40.61
C GLN A 626 -5.21 -11.55 41.83
N THR A 627 -6.52 -11.46 41.67
CA THR A 627 -7.50 -11.91 42.66
C THR A 627 -7.85 -13.37 42.38
N GLU A 628 -7.21 -14.27 43.12
CA GLU A 628 -7.60 -15.67 43.17
C GLU A 628 -8.73 -15.85 44.18
N ILE A 629 -9.81 -16.51 43.75
CA ILE A 629 -10.95 -16.83 44.61
C ILE A 629 -10.98 -18.35 44.76
N GLU A 630 -10.56 -18.84 45.92
CA GLU A 630 -10.67 -20.25 46.28
C GLU A 630 -12.03 -20.52 46.93
N ILE A 631 -12.90 -21.25 46.23
CA ILE A 631 -14.22 -21.60 46.72
C ILE A 631 -14.16 -23.00 47.32
N THR A 632 -14.22 -23.10 48.65
CA THR A 632 -14.21 -24.39 49.36
C THR A 632 -15.55 -24.74 49.99
N ARG A 633 -16.36 -23.74 50.37
CA ARG A 633 -17.68 -23.92 50.98
C ARG A 633 -18.79 -23.44 50.03
N GLU A 634 -19.95 -24.07 50.09
CA GLU A 634 -21.12 -23.69 49.27
C GLU A 634 -21.60 -22.25 49.58
N GLU A 635 -21.54 -21.82 50.84
CA GLU A 635 -21.90 -20.45 51.27
C GLU A 635 -21.05 -19.36 50.62
N ASP A 636 -19.83 -19.68 50.18
CA ASP A 636 -18.91 -18.69 49.64
C ASP A 636 -19.36 -18.22 48.24
N PHE A 637 -20.10 -19.04 47.49
CA PHE A 637 -20.76 -18.61 46.24
C PHE A 637 -21.78 -17.50 46.48
N ALA A 638 -22.62 -17.63 47.51
CA ALA A 638 -23.61 -16.61 47.86
C ALA A 638 -22.94 -15.30 48.29
N ARG A 639 -21.82 -15.39 49.03
CA ARG A 639 -21.05 -14.21 49.44
C ARG A 639 -20.44 -13.48 48.24
N ILE A 640 -19.93 -14.19 47.23
CA ILE A 640 -19.37 -13.57 46.01
C ILE A 640 -20.47 -12.82 45.24
N LEU A 641 -21.65 -13.42 45.09
CA LEU A 641 -22.80 -12.75 44.47
C LEU A 641 -23.22 -11.50 45.25
N GLN A 642 -23.23 -11.58 46.59
CA GLN A 642 -23.53 -10.42 47.44
C GLN A 642 -22.47 -9.31 47.29
N MET A 643 -21.19 -9.64 47.21
CA MET A 643 -20.12 -8.66 46.97
C MET A 643 -20.27 -7.96 45.61
N GLU A 644 -20.69 -8.70 44.58
CA GLU A 644 -20.98 -8.14 43.26
C GLU A 644 -22.14 -7.12 43.34
N GLU A 645 -23.21 -7.48 44.04
CA GLU A 645 -24.37 -6.62 44.25
C GLU A 645 -24.03 -5.36 45.06
N GLU A 646 -23.27 -5.51 46.15
CA GLU A 646 -22.81 -4.40 47.00
C GLU A 646 -21.92 -3.42 46.22
N TYR A 647 -21.01 -3.92 45.39
CA TYR A 647 -20.14 -3.09 44.56
C TYR A 647 -20.93 -2.27 43.53
N ILE A 648 -21.87 -2.92 42.82
CA ILE A 648 -22.73 -2.23 41.84
C ILE A 648 -23.62 -1.20 42.54
N GLN A 649 -24.12 -1.52 43.73
CA GLN A 649 -24.90 -0.60 44.54
C GLN A 649 -24.08 0.65 44.92
N GLN A 650 -22.84 0.49 45.40
CA GLN A 650 -21.95 1.61 45.75
C GLN A 650 -21.71 2.55 44.56
N ILE A 651 -21.37 2.00 43.38
CA ILE A 651 -21.18 2.80 42.16
C ILE A 651 -22.45 3.58 41.81
N CYS A 652 -23.63 2.96 41.93
CA CYS A 652 -24.89 3.64 41.68
C CYS A 652 -25.16 4.73 42.72
N GLU A 653 -24.84 4.50 44.00
CA GLU A 653 -25.00 5.47 45.08
C GLU A 653 -24.15 6.73 44.86
N ASP A 654 -22.91 6.58 44.38
CA ASP A 654 -22.05 7.72 44.04
C ASP A 654 -22.68 8.61 42.96
N ILE A 655 -23.33 8.01 41.97
CA ILE A 655 -24.04 8.76 40.92
C ILE A 655 -25.32 9.38 41.48
N ILE A 656 -26.10 8.63 42.28
CA ILE A 656 -27.35 9.09 42.88
C ILE A 656 -27.11 10.27 43.83
N ARG A 657 -25.95 10.35 44.48
CA ARG A 657 -25.54 11.46 45.36
C ARG A 657 -25.70 12.83 44.68
N LEU A 658 -25.37 12.92 43.40
CA LEU A 658 -25.43 14.14 42.59
C LEU A 658 -26.83 14.40 42.02
N LYS A 659 -27.75 13.43 42.11
CA LYS A 659 -29.11 13.46 41.56
C LYS A 659 -29.17 13.86 40.07
N PRO A 660 -28.44 13.19 39.17
CA PRO A 660 -28.59 13.40 37.74
C PRO A 660 -29.90 12.82 37.22
N ASP A 661 -30.39 13.32 36.09
CA ASP A 661 -31.57 12.78 35.40
C ASP A 661 -31.19 11.78 34.31
N LEU A 662 -30.00 11.96 33.73
CA LEU A 662 -29.52 11.23 32.57
C LEU A 662 -28.03 10.90 32.70
N ILE A 663 -27.66 9.66 32.38
CA ILE A 663 -26.27 9.19 32.37
C ILE A 663 -25.94 8.60 31.01
N PHE A 664 -24.80 9.00 30.45
CA PHE A 664 -24.20 8.34 29.30
C PHE A 664 -22.93 7.62 29.72
N THR A 665 -22.81 6.35 29.34
CA THR A 665 -21.60 5.55 29.54
C THR A 665 -21.03 5.10 28.20
N GLU A 666 -19.71 5.23 28.03
CA GLU A 666 -19.03 4.69 26.84
C GLU A 666 -19.06 3.16 26.81
N LYS A 667 -19.09 2.55 27.99
CA LYS A 667 -19.08 1.10 28.18
C LYS A 667 -20.48 0.57 28.54
N GLY A 668 -20.53 -0.70 28.93
CA GLY A 668 -21.76 -1.38 29.34
C GLY A 668 -22.25 -0.96 30.72
N ILE A 669 -23.50 -1.35 31.00
CA ILE A 669 -24.21 -1.14 32.26
C ILE A 669 -24.86 -2.48 32.61
N SER A 670 -24.55 -2.99 33.80
CA SER A 670 -25.14 -4.23 34.34
C SER A 670 -26.65 -4.06 34.56
N ASP A 671 -27.41 -5.15 34.42
CA ASP A 671 -28.88 -5.12 34.62
C ASP A 671 -29.25 -4.76 36.06
N LEU A 672 -28.40 -5.13 37.04
CA LEU A 672 -28.57 -4.72 38.43
C LEU A 672 -28.40 -3.20 38.60
N ALA A 673 -27.40 -2.61 37.95
CA ALA A 673 -27.19 -1.17 37.94
C ALA A 673 -28.38 -0.43 37.30
N GLN A 674 -28.92 -0.96 36.20
CA GLN A 674 -30.12 -0.41 35.55
C GLN A 674 -31.32 -0.38 36.50
N HIS A 675 -31.51 -1.43 37.30
CA HIS A 675 -32.57 -1.49 38.30
C HIS A 675 -32.42 -0.45 39.41
N TYR A 676 -31.19 -0.25 39.93
CA TYR A 676 -30.92 0.79 40.93
C TYR A 676 -31.11 2.20 40.37
N LEU A 677 -30.59 2.48 39.18
CA LEU A 677 -30.76 3.77 38.50
C LEU A 677 -32.24 4.04 38.18
N MET A 678 -32.99 3.02 37.74
CA MET A 678 -34.43 3.14 37.49
C MET A 678 -35.19 3.49 38.78
N LYS A 679 -34.88 2.85 39.93
CA LYS A 679 -35.49 3.19 41.22
C LYS A 679 -35.22 4.64 41.62
N ALA A 680 -34.02 5.14 41.32
CA ALA A 680 -33.64 6.54 41.52
C ALA A 680 -34.20 7.49 40.44
N ASN A 681 -35.00 6.98 39.48
CA ASN A 681 -35.60 7.71 38.36
C ASN A 681 -34.57 8.31 37.38
N ILE A 682 -33.40 7.69 37.26
CA ILE A 682 -32.31 8.10 36.36
C ILE A 682 -32.37 7.29 35.07
N THR A 683 -32.27 7.96 33.93
CA THR A 683 -32.23 7.30 32.62
C THR A 683 -30.78 7.04 32.22
N ALA A 684 -30.49 5.84 31.73
CA ALA A 684 -29.14 5.45 31.37
C ALA A 684 -29.05 5.02 29.90
N ILE A 685 -28.02 5.51 29.21
CA ILE A 685 -27.67 5.13 27.84
C ILE A 685 -26.26 4.57 27.84
N ARG A 686 -26.12 3.34 27.32
CA ARG A 686 -24.87 2.58 27.33
C ARG A 686 -24.24 2.50 25.94
N ARG A 687 -22.93 2.22 25.91
CA ARG A 687 -22.16 1.97 24.67
C ARG A 687 -22.20 3.15 23.69
N VAL A 688 -22.04 4.36 24.22
CA VAL A 688 -21.89 5.57 23.40
C VAL A 688 -20.46 5.65 22.85
N ARG A 689 -20.31 6.10 21.61
CA ARG A 689 -18.99 6.34 21.02
C ARG A 689 -18.31 7.50 21.74
N LYS A 690 -17.00 7.42 21.97
CA LYS A 690 -16.22 8.51 22.58
C LYS A 690 -16.36 9.85 21.85
N THR A 691 -16.42 9.83 20.51
CA THR A 691 -16.65 11.04 19.70
C THR A 691 -18.01 11.69 19.99
N ASP A 692 -19.07 10.88 20.14
CA ASP A 692 -20.39 11.38 20.51
C ASP A 692 -20.40 11.87 21.97
N ASN A 693 -19.69 11.20 22.87
CA ASN A 693 -19.54 11.63 24.26
C ASN A 693 -18.86 13.02 24.37
N ASN A 694 -17.79 13.24 23.60
CA ASN A 694 -17.11 14.55 23.52
C ASN A 694 -18.03 15.64 22.95
N ARG A 695 -18.87 15.33 21.97
CA ARG A 695 -19.86 16.27 21.42
C ARG A 695 -20.92 16.61 22.46
N ILE A 696 -21.43 15.62 23.21
CA ILE A 696 -22.40 15.84 24.28
C ILE A 696 -21.80 16.71 25.38
N ALA A 697 -20.54 16.44 25.76
CA ALA A 697 -19.79 17.24 26.72
C ALA A 697 -19.74 18.72 26.31
N ARG A 698 -19.37 19.00 25.06
CA ARG A 698 -19.31 20.36 24.50
C ARG A 698 -20.68 21.02 24.36
N ALA A 699 -21.72 20.27 23.98
CA ALA A 699 -23.07 20.81 23.81
C ALA A 699 -23.77 21.09 25.14
N CYS A 700 -23.50 20.31 26.19
CA CYS A 700 -24.19 20.40 27.48
C CYS A 700 -23.36 21.08 28.58
N GLY A 701 -22.06 21.25 28.36
CA GLY A 701 -21.10 21.72 29.36
C GLY A 701 -20.73 20.69 30.43
N ALA A 702 -20.98 19.39 30.19
CA ALA A 702 -20.61 18.32 31.12
C ALA A 702 -19.12 17.96 30.99
N ARG A 703 -18.48 17.54 32.08
CA ARG A 703 -17.13 16.97 32.05
C ARG A 703 -17.22 15.45 32.04
N ILE A 704 -16.42 14.81 31.18
CA ILE A 704 -16.34 13.35 31.15
C ILE A 704 -15.49 12.89 32.33
N ALA A 705 -16.07 12.04 33.18
CA ALA A 705 -15.40 11.49 34.35
C ALA A 705 -15.03 10.02 34.13
N SER A 706 -13.84 9.64 34.61
CA SER A 706 -13.35 8.27 34.46
C SER A 706 -13.77 7.34 35.60
N ARG A 707 -14.03 7.89 36.79
CA ARG A 707 -14.45 7.15 37.98
C ARG A 707 -15.69 7.78 38.57
N THR A 708 -16.58 6.94 39.10
CA THR A 708 -17.81 7.39 39.75
C THR A 708 -17.53 8.08 41.08
N ASP A 709 -16.54 7.61 41.82
CA ASP A 709 -16.20 8.10 43.16
C ASP A 709 -15.71 9.56 43.13
N GLU A 710 -15.07 9.95 42.02
CA GLU A 710 -14.48 11.28 41.80
C GLU A 710 -15.49 12.31 41.28
N LEU A 711 -16.74 11.91 41.00
CA LEU A 711 -17.76 12.79 40.45
C LEU A 711 -18.08 13.95 41.40
N ARG A 712 -18.04 15.16 40.85
CA ARG A 712 -18.38 16.41 41.54
C ARG A 712 -19.57 17.09 40.89
N GLU A 713 -20.13 18.07 41.60
CA GLU A 713 -21.24 18.87 41.08
C GLU A 713 -20.85 19.71 39.85
N GLU A 714 -19.55 20.04 39.71
CA GLU A 714 -18.99 20.75 38.55
C GLU A 714 -18.97 19.91 37.26
N ASP A 715 -19.04 18.58 37.37
CA ASP A 715 -19.00 17.68 36.22
C ASP A 715 -20.38 17.51 35.55
N VAL A 716 -21.46 17.89 36.25
CA VAL A 716 -22.84 17.71 35.80
C VAL A 716 -23.22 18.80 34.78
N GLY A 717 -23.53 18.37 33.55
CA GLY A 717 -24.02 19.26 32.50
C GLY A 717 -25.47 19.65 32.72
N THR A 718 -25.75 20.96 32.75
CA THR A 718 -27.10 21.54 32.83
C THR A 718 -27.46 22.38 31.61
N GLY A 719 -26.60 22.37 30.58
CA GLY A 719 -26.75 23.19 29.38
C GLY A 719 -27.80 22.70 28.39
N ALA A 720 -28.33 21.48 28.55
CA ALA A 720 -29.33 20.88 27.65
C ALA A 720 -30.77 21.28 28.03
N GLY A 721 -31.59 21.66 27.04
CA GLY A 721 -32.98 22.05 27.25
C GLY A 721 -33.97 20.89 27.21
N GLN A 722 -33.76 19.92 26.30
CA GLN A 722 -34.65 18.76 26.18
C GLN A 722 -33.89 17.49 25.79
N PHE A 723 -34.21 16.40 26.48
CA PHE A 723 -33.87 15.03 26.11
C PHE A 723 -35.12 14.31 25.62
N GLU A 724 -35.05 13.68 24.45
CA GLU A 724 -36.15 12.93 23.86
C GLU A 724 -35.63 11.73 23.05
N ILE A 725 -36.34 10.60 23.12
CA ILE A 725 -36.09 9.46 22.24
C ILE A 725 -37.22 9.37 21.21
N LYS A 726 -36.87 9.49 19.93
CA LYS A 726 -37.80 9.31 18.82
C LYS A 726 -37.42 8.09 18.00
N LYS A 727 -38.44 7.39 17.51
CA LYS A 727 -38.26 6.33 16.52
C LYS A 727 -38.31 6.97 15.13
N ILE A 728 -37.26 6.79 14.33
CA ILE A 728 -37.23 7.21 12.91
C ILE A 728 -37.01 5.94 12.09
N GLY A 729 -37.98 5.62 11.22
CA GLY A 729 -38.01 4.30 10.56
C GLY A 729 -38.17 3.20 11.60
N ASP A 730 -37.23 2.25 11.62
CA ASP A 730 -37.19 1.15 12.58
C ASP A 730 -36.20 1.31 13.73
N GLU A 731 -35.44 2.40 13.74
CA GLU A 731 -34.39 2.65 14.72
C GLU A 731 -34.80 3.72 15.75
N TYR A 732 -34.28 3.60 16.97
CA TYR A 732 -34.48 4.57 18.04
C TYR A 732 -33.29 5.52 18.12
N PHE A 733 -33.58 6.81 18.02
CA PHE A 733 -32.60 7.87 18.14
C PHE A 733 -32.86 8.68 19.42
N THR A 734 -31.78 8.92 20.15
CA THR A 734 -31.74 9.83 21.29
C THR A 734 -31.37 11.23 20.78
N PHE A 735 -32.17 12.22 21.17
CA PHE A 735 -31.98 13.63 20.87
C PHE A 735 -31.68 14.39 22.16
N ILE A 736 -30.59 15.16 22.14
CA ILE A 736 -30.32 16.21 23.11
C ILE A 736 -30.41 17.52 22.33
N THR A 737 -31.42 18.32 22.63
CA THR A 737 -31.80 19.52 21.87
C THR A 737 -32.03 20.71 22.78
N GLU A 738 -32.16 21.90 22.18
CA GLU A 738 -32.37 23.17 22.91
C GLU A 738 -31.24 23.48 23.90
N CYS A 739 -30.00 23.18 23.53
CA CYS A 739 -28.85 23.57 24.35
C CYS A 739 -28.68 25.08 24.36
N LYS A 740 -28.28 25.67 25.49
CA LYS A 740 -28.09 27.12 25.65
C LYS A 740 -27.02 27.66 24.71
N ASP A 741 -25.82 27.08 24.77
CA ASP A 741 -24.67 27.43 23.93
C ASP A 741 -24.09 26.15 23.28
N PRO A 742 -24.74 25.62 22.23
CA PRO A 742 -24.32 24.38 21.61
C PRO A 742 -23.03 24.61 20.82
N LYS A 743 -21.88 24.20 21.37
CA LYS A 743 -20.58 24.20 20.67
C LYS A 743 -20.38 22.98 19.75
N ALA A 744 -21.40 22.13 19.66
CA ALA A 744 -21.42 20.95 18.79
C ALA A 744 -22.85 20.78 18.25
N CYS A 745 -22.96 20.32 17.01
CA CYS A 745 -24.24 20.13 16.34
C CYS A 745 -24.29 18.78 15.61
N THR A 746 -25.49 18.30 15.36
CA THR A 746 -25.72 17.14 14.48
C THR A 746 -26.57 17.55 13.30
N ILE A 747 -26.05 17.33 12.09
CA ILE A 747 -26.73 17.53 10.84
C ILE A 747 -27.41 16.21 10.48
N ILE A 748 -28.73 16.23 10.37
CA ILE A 748 -29.51 15.08 9.91
C ILE A 748 -29.68 15.22 8.41
N LEU A 749 -29.19 14.22 7.66
CA LEU A 749 -29.44 14.10 6.24
C LEU A 749 -30.42 12.98 5.97
N ARG A 750 -31.53 13.32 5.31
CA ARG A 750 -32.56 12.39 4.84
C ARG A 750 -32.61 12.38 3.32
N GLY A 751 -32.94 11.24 2.75
CA GLY A 751 -32.88 11.06 1.30
C GLY A 751 -33.29 9.67 0.87
N ALA A 752 -33.58 9.52 -0.42
CA ALA A 752 -34.14 8.29 -0.98
C ALA A 752 -33.16 7.11 -0.93
N SER A 753 -31.87 7.35 -1.17
CA SER A 753 -30.84 6.30 -1.18
C SER A 753 -29.59 6.72 -0.39
N LYS A 754 -28.86 5.71 0.10
CA LYS A 754 -27.59 5.93 0.82
C LYS A 754 -26.50 6.55 -0.06
N GLU A 755 -26.50 6.25 -1.35
CA GLU A 755 -25.55 6.80 -2.34
C GLU A 755 -25.76 8.30 -2.53
N ILE A 756 -27.01 8.73 -2.74
CA ILE A 756 -27.35 10.16 -2.84
C ILE A 756 -26.98 10.86 -1.54
N LEU A 757 -27.26 10.25 -0.38
CA LEU A 757 -26.89 10.81 0.92
C LEU A 757 -25.38 10.96 1.12
N ALA A 758 -24.58 10.01 0.64
CA ALA A 758 -23.13 10.09 0.69
C ALA A 758 -22.61 11.26 -0.18
N GLU A 759 -23.22 11.46 -1.34
CA GLU A 759 -22.89 12.60 -2.20
C GLU A 759 -23.36 13.93 -1.61
N VAL A 760 -24.52 13.95 -0.94
CA VAL A 760 -25.02 15.12 -0.20
C VAL A 760 -24.12 15.50 0.96
N GLU A 761 -23.63 14.52 1.72
CA GLU A 761 -22.68 14.73 2.80
C GLU A 761 -21.38 15.37 2.31
N ARG A 762 -20.78 14.86 1.23
CA ARG A 762 -19.53 15.42 0.65
C ARG A 762 -19.70 16.88 0.25
N ASN A 763 -20.75 17.15 -0.52
CA ASN A 763 -21.04 18.50 -1.00
C ASN A 763 -21.36 19.48 0.14
N LEU A 764 -22.01 19.00 1.20
CA LEU A 764 -22.25 19.79 2.39
C LEU A 764 -20.96 20.05 3.18
N HIS A 765 -20.05 19.08 3.26
CA HIS A 765 -18.75 19.25 3.89
C HIS A 765 -17.95 20.35 3.20
N ASP A 766 -17.91 20.36 1.86
CA ASP A 766 -17.20 21.39 1.09
C ASP A 766 -17.82 22.77 1.31
N ALA A 767 -19.16 22.85 1.37
CA ALA A 767 -19.88 24.08 1.69
C ALA A 767 -19.54 24.60 3.10
N MET A 768 -19.43 23.71 4.09
CA MET A 768 -19.00 24.06 5.45
C MET A 768 -17.54 24.53 5.47
N GLN A 769 -16.66 23.89 4.71
CA GLN A 769 -15.25 24.31 4.62
C GLN A 769 -15.09 25.69 3.99
N VAL A 770 -15.82 25.97 2.90
CA VAL A 770 -15.85 27.32 2.29
C VAL A 770 -16.36 28.35 3.32
N CYS A 771 -17.43 28.03 4.05
CA CYS A 771 -17.93 28.91 5.09
C CYS A 771 -16.90 29.15 6.22
N ARG A 772 -16.19 28.10 6.67
CA ARG A 772 -15.10 28.20 7.66
C ARG A 772 -13.97 29.09 7.15
N ASN A 773 -13.54 28.90 5.90
CA ASN A 773 -12.44 29.68 5.33
C ASN A 773 -12.78 31.18 5.29
N VAL A 774 -14.00 31.54 4.92
CA VAL A 774 -14.46 32.94 4.89
C VAL A 774 -14.65 33.54 6.28
N LEU A 775 -15.05 32.72 7.27
CA LEU A 775 -15.16 33.15 8.68
C LEU A 775 -13.79 33.43 9.32
N LEU A 776 -12.77 32.65 8.95
CA LEU A 776 -11.40 32.83 9.43
C LEU A 776 -10.69 34.00 8.73
N ASP A 777 -10.75 34.03 7.39
CA ASP A 777 -10.14 35.05 6.56
C ASP A 777 -11.19 35.67 5.60
N PRO A 778 -11.69 36.89 5.90
CA PRO A 778 -12.82 37.49 5.18
C PRO A 778 -12.39 38.18 3.87
N TYR A 779 -11.63 37.47 3.03
CA TYR A 779 -11.15 37.94 1.74
C TYR A 779 -11.56 36.97 0.63
N LEU A 780 -12.12 37.53 -0.45
CA LEU A 780 -12.54 36.78 -1.63
C LEU A 780 -11.84 37.27 -2.89
N VAL A 781 -11.70 36.36 -3.83
CA VAL A 781 -11.15 36.63 -5.16
C VAL A 781 -12.14 36.16 -6.24
N PRO A 782 -12.15 36.82 -7.43
CA PRO A 782 -13.05 36.44 -8.51
C PRO A 782 -12.70 35.04 -9.07
N GLY A 783 -13.69 34.17 -9.23
CA GLY A 783 -13.47 32.79 -9.69
C GLY A 783 -13.30 32.65 -11.21
N GLY A 784 -13.65 31.47 -11.75
CA GLY A 784 -13.79 31.26 -13.21
C GLY A 784 -12.51 31.43 -14.02
N GLY A 785 -11.34 31.23 -13.41
CA GLY A 785 -10.04 31.40 -14.06
C GLY A 785 -9.58 32.86 -14.20
N ALA A 786 -10.30 33.82 -13.60
CA ALA A 786 -9.95 35.24 -13.64
C ALA A 786 -8.65 35.53 -12.87
N VAL A 787 -8.55 35.01 -11.65
CA VAL A 787 -7.38 35.19 -10.78
C VAL A 787 -6.12 34.58 -11.38
N GLU A 788 -6.20 33.37 -11.93
CA GLU A 788 -5.07 32.72 -12.57
C GLU A 788 -4.57 33.52 -13.77
N MET A 789 -5.48 34.11 -14.55
CA MET A 789 -5.12 34.97 -15.67
C MET A 789 -4.54 36.32 -15.21
N ALA A 790 -5.10 36.93 -14.18
CA ALA A 790 -4.60 38.18 -13.61
C ALA A 790 -3.17 37.99 -13.06
N ILE A 791 -2.94 36.91 -12.30
CA ILE A 791 -1.60 36.58 -11.77
C ILE A 791 -0.64 36.24 -12.92
N SER A 792 -1.08 35.46 -13.91
CA SER A 792 -0.29 35.18 -15.12
C SER A 792 0.17 36.48 -15.81
N HIS A 793 -0.72 37.45 -15.97
CA HIS A 793 -0.38 38.75 -16.55
C HIS A 793 0.64 39.51 -15.68
N LEU A 794 0.40 39.60 -14.37
CA LEU A 794 1.29 40.31 -13.43
C LEU A 794 2.70 39.67 -13.36
N LEU A 795 2.77 38.34 -13.28
CA LEU A 795 4.05 37.62 -13.36
C LEU A 795 4.73 37.84 -14.72
N THR A 796 3.98 37.88 -15.82
CA THR A 796 4.56 38.14 -17.13
C THR A 796 5.14 39.56 -17.21
N GLU A 797 4.46 40.58 -16.67
CA GLU A 797 5.00 41.94 -16.60
C GLU A 797 6.23 42.01 -15.69
N ARG A 798 6.18 41.38 -14.50
CA ARG A 798 7.32 41.33 -13.59
C ARG A 798 8.52 40.60 -14.20
N SER A 799 8.29 39.53 -14.96
CA SER A 799 9.34 38.81 -15.67
C SER A 799 10.13 39.70 -16.63
N LYS A 800 9.52 40.74 -17.22
CA LYS A 800 10.24 41.68 -18.11
C LYS A 800 11.23 42.56 -17.37
N SER A 801 11.01 42.80 -16.07
CA SER A 801 11.92 43.57 -15.22
C SER A 801 13.11 42.76 -14.70
N MET A 802 13.00 41.43 -14.69
CA MET A 802 14.06 40.54 -14.26
C MET A 802 15.08 40.31 -15.38
N THR A 803 16.36 40.34 -15.03
CA THR A 803 17.47 40.07 -15.95
C THR A 803 18.22 38.83 -15.49
N GLY A 804 18.27 37.77 -16.30
CA GLY A 804 19.00 36.55 -15.96
C GLY A 804 18.39 35.29 -16.58
N VAL A 805 19.03 34.15 -16.33
CA VAL A 805 18.56 32.84 -16.82
C VAL A 805 17.27 32.40 -16.12
N GLU A 806 17.09 32.80 -14.86
CA GLU A 806 15.90 32.58 -14.03
C GLU A 806 14.61 33.23 -14.57
N GLN A 807 14.74 34.22 -15.47
CA GLN A 807 13.62 34.88 -16.12
C GLN A 807 12.73 33.88 -16.88
N TRP A 808 13.33 32.88 -17.54
CA TRP A 808 12.58 31.94 -18.38
C TRP A 808 11.72 30.99 -17.55
N PRO A 809 12.26 30.29 -16.52
CA PRO A 809 11.43 29.49 -15.63
C PRO A 809 10.36 30.31 -14.88
N TYR A 810 10.70 31.53 -14.43
CA TYR A 810 9.74 32.43 -13.78
C TYR A 810 8.56 32.77 -14.71
N ARG A 811 8.85 33.12 -15.97
CA ARG A 811 7.81 33.39 -16.98
C ARG A 811 7.01 32.14 -17.35
N ALA A 812 7.63 30.97 -17.28
CA ALA A 812 6.96 29.70 -17.53
C ALA A 812 5.86 29.40 -16.52
N VAL A 813 6.08 29.72 -15.23
CA VAL A 813 5.04 29.64 -14.19
C VAL A 813 3.81 30.45 -14.59
N ALA A 814 4.03 31.67 -15.10
CA ALA A 814 2.93 32.52 -15.57
C ALA A 814 2.09 31.83 -16.66
N GLN A 815 2.74 31.13 -17.59
CA GLN A 815 2.04 30.38 -18.65
C GLN A 815 1.33 29.14 -18.11
N ALA A 816 1.91 28.46 -17.12
CA ALA A 816 1.34 27.27 -16.49
C ALA A 816 0.02 27.60 -15.78
N LEU A 817 -0.11 28.76 -15.13
CA LEU A 817 -1.35 29.19 -14.48
C LEU A 817 -2.56 29.26 -15.43
N GLU A 818 -2.31 29.54 -16.71
CA GLU A 818 -3.38 29.62 -17.71
C GLU A 818 -4.05 28.28 -18.02
N VAL A 819 -3.50 27.16 -17.54
CA VAL A 819 -4.09 25.83 -17.72
C VAL A 819 -5.48 25.73 -17.11
N ILE A 820 -5.75 26.45 -16.03
CA ILE A 820 -7.06 26.44 -15.35
C ILE A 820 -8.15 27.05 -16.24
N PRO A 821 -8.07 28.33 -16.67
CA PRO A 821 -9.06 28.89 -17.59
C PRO A 821 -9.10 28.13 -18.93
N ARG A 822 -7.97 27.61 -19.41
CA ARG A 822 -7.92 26.77 -20.62
C ARG A 822 -8.77 25.50 -20.48
N THR A 823 -8.65 24.81 -19.35
CA THR A 823 -9.41 23.59 -19.06
C THR A 823 -10.90 23.87 -18.93
N LEU A 824 -11.28 24.99 -18.30
CA LEU A 824 -12.68 25.44 -18.22
C LEU A 824 -13.27 25.66 -19.63
N ILE A 825 -12.57 26.39 -20.50
CA ILE A 825 -13.03 26.64 -21.89
C ILE A 825 -13.17 25.32 -22.66
N GLN A 826 -12.23 24.39 -22.46
CA GLN A 826 -12.25 23.08 -23.10
C GLN A 826 -13.48 22.26 -22.68
N ASN A 827 -13.79 22.25 -21.38
CA ASN A 827 -14.97 21.55 -20.85
C ASN A 827 -16.29 22.17 -21.37
N CYS A 828 -16.31 23.49 -21.61
CA CYS A 828 -17.42 24.18 -22.25
C CYS A 828 -17.60 23.83 -23.74
N GLY A 829 -16.63 23.18 -24.39
CA GLY A 829 -16.62 22.90 -25.83
C GLY A 829 -16.44 24.14 -26.71
N ALA A 830 -15.97 25.26 -26.14
CA ALA A 830 -15.64 26.47 -26.89
C ALA A 830 -14.20 26.40 -27.45
N SER A 831 -13.89 27.25 -28.44
CA SER A 831 -12.53 27.32 -29.01
C SER A 831 -11.55 27.89 -27.97
N THR A 832 -10.77 27.00 -27.35
CA THR A 832 -9.76 27.31 -26.33
C THR A 832 -8.81 28.41 -26.78
N ILE A 833 -8.27 28.31 -27.99
CA ILE A 833 -7.30 29.26 -28.54
C ILE A 833 -7.91 30.66 -28.66
N ARG A 834 -9.10 30.78 -29.25
CA ARG A 834 -9.73 32.08 -29.49
C ARG A 834 -10.12 32.76 -28.18
N VAL A 835 -10.79 32.02 -27.29
CA VAL A 835 -11.31 32.57 -26.03
C VAL A 835 -10.16 32.93 -25.09
N LEU A 836 -9.14 32.07 -24.95
CA LEU A 836 -7.97 32.36 -24.12
C LEU A 836 -7.18 33.57 -24.63
N THR A 837 -7.02 33.71 -25.96
CA THR A 837 -6.37 34.89 -26.56
C THR A 837 -7.16 36.16 -26.25
N SER A 838 -8.48 36.13 -26.38
CA SER A 838 -9.33 37.27 -26.02
C SER A 838 -9.31 37.56 -24.51
N LEU A 839 -9.17 36.55 -23.66
CA LEU A 839 -9.10 36.69 -22.21
C LEU A 839 -7.79 37.39 -21.81
N ARG A 840 -6.65 36.96 -22.37
CA ARG A 840 -5.35 37.64 -22.19
C ARG A 840 -5.42 39.11 -22.62
N ALA A 841 -6.00 39.37 -23.80
CA ALA A 841 -6.13 40.74 -24.33
C ALA A 841 -6.98 41.65 -23.41
N LYS A 842 -8.01 41.09 -22.75
CA LYS A 842 -8.79 41.83 -21.76
C LYS A 842 -7.98 42.18 -20.52
N HIS A 843 -7.20 41.25 -19.97
CA HIS A 843 -6.39 41.46 -18.76
C HIS A 843 -5.22 42.44 -18.95
N THR A 844 -4.84 42.73 -20.21
CA THR A 844 -3.86 43.79 -20.50
C THR A 844 -4.46 45.21 -20.40
N GLN A 845 -5.79 45.34 -20.40
CA GLN A 845 -6.46 46.63 -20.23
C GLN A 845 -6.52 47.00 -18.73
N GLU A 846 -6.39 48.28 -18.38
CA GLU A 846 -6.43 48.73 -16.99
C GLU A 846 -7.81 48.45 -16.35
N GLY A 847 -7.82 47.84 -15.17
CA GLY A 847 -9.03 47.61 -14.34
C GLY A 847 -9.83 46.33 -14.64
N SER A 848 -9.30 45.39 -15.43
CA SER A 848 -10.02 44.20 -15.91
C SER A 848 -9.66 42.87 -15.21
N THR A 849 -9.08 42.90 -14.01
CA THR A 849 -8.59 41.70 -13.29
C THR A 849 -9.70 40.72 -12.85
N SER A 850 -10.97 41.12 -12.92
CA SER A 850 -12.13 40.29 -12.55
C SER A 850 -12.77 39.53 -13.72
N TRP A 851 -12.27 39.71 -14.95
CA TRP A 851 -12.83 39.01 -16.11
C TRP A 851 -12.44 37.55 -16.09
N GLY A 852 -13.41 36.65 -16.19
CA GLY A 852 -13.18 35.22 -16.24
C GLY A 852 -13.87 34.56 -17.44
N VAL A 853 -13.90 33.24 -17.40
CA VAL A 853 -14.67 32.42 -18.34
C VAL A 853 -15.92 31.91 -17.64
N ASN A 854 -17.09 32.13 -18.23
CA ASN A 854 -18.30 31.47 -17.78
C ASN A 854 -18.26 29.99 -18.14
N GLY A 855 -18.32 29.12 -17.13
CA GLY A 855 -18.31 27.66 -17.27
C GLY A 855 -19.51 27.08 -18.03
N GLU A 856 -20.62 27.80 -18.20
CA GLU A 856 -21.78 27.32 -18.96
C GLU A 856 -21.74 27.74 -20.44
N THR A 857 -21.44 29.01 -20.72
CA THR A 857 -21.50 29.56 -22.08
C THR A 857 -20.16 29.53 -22.81
N GLY A 858 -19.05 29.40 -22.08
CA GLY A 858 -17.70 29.56 -22.61
C GLY A 858 -17.38 30.99 -23.07
N ALA A 859 -18.21 31.97 -22.70
CA ALA A 859 -18.01 33.38 -23.01
C ALA A 859 -17.25 34.11 -21.91
N LEU A 860 -16.64 35.25 -22.26
CA LEU A 860 -15.96 36.11 -21.31
C LEU A 860 -16.96 36.99 -20.57
N VAL A 861 -16.95 36.93 -19.24
CA VAL A 861 -17.87 37.67 -18.36
C VAL A 861 -17.07 38.22 -17.17
N ASP A 862 -17.51 39.34 -16.60
CA ASP A 862 -16.98 39.81 -15.32
C ASP A 862 -17.52 38.93 -14.18
N MET A 863 -16.62 38.30 -13.43
CA MET A 863 -16.99 37.38 -12.35
C MET A 863 -17.63 38.09 -11.17
N LYS A 864 -17.35 39.39 -10.98
CA LYS A 864 -17.99 40.21 -9.94
C LYS A 864 -19.47 40.38 -10.20
N ASP A 865 -19.83 40.68 -11.45
CA ASP A 865 -21.23 40.85 -11.89
C ASP A 865 -21.98 39.52 -11.89
N MET A 866 -21.28 38.43 -12.24
CA MET A 866 -21.83 37.08 -12.23
C MET A 866 -22.02 36.54 -10.79
N GLY A 867 -21.29 37.08 -9.82
CA GLY A 867 -21.33 36.66 -8.43
C GLY A 867 -20.61 35.34 -8.15
N ILE A 868 -19.63 34.97 -8.98
CA ILE A 868 -18.81 33.76 -8.77
C ILE A 868 -17.53 34.16 -8.04
N TRP A 869 -17.42 33.70 -6.80
CA TRP A 869 -16.32 34.04 -5.89
C TRP A 869 -15.69 32.78 -5.33
N GLU A 870 -14.39 32.88 -5.05
CA GLU A 870 -13.60 31.85 -4.38
C GLU A 870 -12.88 32.46 -3.16
N PRO A 871 -12.72 31.71 -2.04
CA PRO A 871 -11.97 32.18 -0.90
C PRO A 871 -10.48 32.39 -1.21
N LEU A 872 -9.91 33.48 -0.70
CA LEU A 872 -8.49 33.80 -0.86
C LEU A 872 -7.58 32.66 -0.37
N VAL A 873 -7.93 32.08 0.78
CA VAL A 873 -7.15 31.02 1.45
C VAL A 873 -7.00 29.79 0.56
N VAL A 874 -8.07 29.39 -0.13
CA VAL A 874 -8.04 28.24 -1.04
C VAL A 874 -6.99 28.47 -2.13
N LYS A 875 -7.04 29.61 -2.82
CA LYS A 875 -6.07 29.94 -3.88
C LYS A 875 -4.64 30.05 -3.38
N ALA A 876 -4.44 30.76 -2.26
CA ALA A 876 -3.12 30.89 -1.67
C ALA A 876 -2.51 29.53 -1.33
N GLN A 877 -3.31 28.64 -0.73
CA GLN A 877 -2.87 27.29 -0.42
C GLN A 877 -2.59 26.47 -1.68
N THR A 878 -3.47 26.53 -2.70
CA THR A 878 -3.26 25.77 -3.93
C THR A 878 -1.95 26.10 -4.64
N TYR A 879 -1.52 27.37 -4.59
CA TYR A 879 -0.25 27.78 -5.19
C TYR A 879 0.96 27.32 -4.38
N LYS A 880 0.89 27.40 -3.05
CA LYS A 880 1.98 26.95 -2.16
C LYS A 880 2.23 25.46 -2.30
N THR A 881 1.18 24.65 -2.17
CA THR A 881 1.27 23.19 -2.22
C THR A 881 1.76 22.69 -3.58
N ALA A 882 1.49 23.42 -4.66
CA ALA A 882 1.96 23.06 -5.99
C ALA A 882 3.48 23.27 -6.20
N MET A 883 4.18 24.03 -5.34
CA MET A 883 5.55 24.53 -5.61
C MET A 883 6.65 24.18 -4.57
N GLU A 884 6.36 23.49 -3.45
CA GLU A 884 7.21 23.47 -2.24
C GLU A 884 8.35 22.40 -2.08
N VAL A 885 8.86 21.69 -3.11
CA VAL A 885 9.90 20.63 -2.91
C VAL A 885 11.39 21.11 -3.10
N SER A 886 12.28 20.89 -2.10
CA SER A 886 13.61 21.55 -1.82
C SER A 886 14.94 20.79 -1.47
N LEU A 887 16.00 20.73 -2.29
CA LEU A 887 17.42 20.35 -1.92
C LEU A 887 18.47 21.24 -2.66
N GLU A 888 19.56 21.69 -2.02
CA GLU A 888 20.52 22.70 -2.57
C GLU A 888 22.01 22.25 -2.60
N LEU A 889 22.72 22.50 -3.71
CA LEU A 889 24.14 22.15 -3.94
C LEU A 889 24.95 23.43 -4.23
N ASN A 890 26.11 23.62 -3.58
CA ASN A 890 26.99 24.79 -3.66
C ASN A 890 26.27 26.14 -3.43
N PRO A 891 25.79 26.41 -2.20
CA PRO A 891 24.99 27.59 -1.91
C PRO A 891 25.79 28.89 -2.12
N GLY A 892 25.15 29.87 -2.78
CA GLY A 892 25.71 31.21 -3.00
C GLY A 892 26.77 31.36 -4.11
N LEU A 893 26.98 30.35 -4.97
CA LEU A 893 27.88 30.46 -6.12
C LEU A 893 27.12 31.01 -7.35
N ASN A 894 27.45 32.22 -7.80
CA ASN A 894 26.86 32.82 -9.01
C ASN A 894 27.41 32.17 -10.29
N SER A 895 26.57 32.03 -11.32
CA SER A 895 26.82 31.28 -12.56
C SER A 895 28.01 31.74 -13.43
N THR A 896 28.66 32.85 -13.10
CA THR A 896 29.86 33.36 -13.81
C THR A 896 31.18 32.77 -13.32
N SER A 897 31.18 32.12 -12.15
CA SER A 897 32.33 31.43 -11.58
C SER A 897 32.03 29.93 -11.53
N SER A 898 32.68 29.13 -12.38
CA SER A 898 32.63 27.67 -12.24
C SER A 898 33.12 27.27 -10.86
N ALA A 899 32.43 26.34 -10.20
CA ALA A 899 32.96 25.70 -8.99
C ALA A 899 34.37 25.17 -9.32
N PRO A 900 35.38 25.45 -8.49
CA PRO A 900 36.75 25.05 -8.78
C PRO A 900 36.87 23.52 -8.77
N LEU A 901 37.81 22.98 -9.55
CA LEU A 901 38.12 21.55 -9.51
C LEU A 901 38.45 21.14 -8.07
N ASN A 902 37.76 20.09 -7.59
CA ASN A 902 37.96 19.41 -6.30
C ASN A 902 37.32 20.06 -5.04
N VAL A 903 36.49 21.10 -5.16
CA VAL A 903 35.73 21.63 -4.01
C VAL A 903 34.23 21.58 -4.28
N SER A 904 33.51 20.78 -3.50
CA SER A 904 32.06 20.63 -3.53
C SER A 904 31.50 20.75 -2.11
N ILE A 905 30.42 21.52 -1.97
CA ILE A 905 29.69 21.73 -0.72
C ILE A 905 28.22 21.40 -0.97
N LEU A 906 27.71 20.37 -0.30
CA LEU A 906 26.30 20.02 -0.29
C LEU A 906 25.66 20.59 0.97
N HIS A 907 24.57 21.33 0.84
CA HIS A 907 23.84 21.90 1.96
C HIS A 907 22.42 21.35 1.99
N VAL A 908 22.12 20.61 3.06
CA VAL A 908 20.77 20.16 3.38
C VAL A 908 20.21 21.09 4.45
N LYS A 909 19.03 21.67 4.19
CA LYS A 909 18.30 22.52 5.13
C LYS A 909 17.01 21.81 5.51
N ALA A 910 16.91 21.38 6.77
CA ALA A 910 15.67 20.89 7.36
C ALA A 910 15.05 22.03 8.18
N VAL A 911 13.81 22.41 7.83
CA VAL A 911 13.08 23.51 8.47
C VAL A 911 11.99 22.91 9.37
N GLY A 912 12.15 23.08 10.68
CA GLY A 912 11.13 22.77 11.67
C GLY A 912 10.22 23.97 11.94
N ASN A 913 9.26 23.81 12.85
CA ASN A 913 8.26 24.83 13.15
C ASN A 913 8.88 26.13 13.73
N ASN A 914 9.93 26.01 14.54
CA ASN A 914 10.60 27.14 15.20
C ASN A 914 12.14 27.10 15.09
N ASP A 915 12.68 26.02 14.53
CA ASP A 915 14.11 25.75 14.47
C ASP A 915 14.51 25.25 13.08
N THR A 916 15.80 25.35 12.78
CA THR A 916 16.35 24.92 11.50
C THR A 916 17.64 24.15 11.73
N LEU A 917 17.78 23.07 10.99
CA LEU A 917 18.96 22.24 10.95
C LEU A 917 19.65 22.42 9.60
N HIS A 918 20.90 22.89 9.65
CA HIS A 918 21.78 22.95 8.50
C HIS A 918 22.77 21.79 8.58
N ILE A 919 22.79 20.94 7.55
CA ILE A 919 23.74 19.85 7.40
C ILE A 919 24.59 20.15 6.18
N ILE A 920 25.90 20.26 6.37
CA ILE A 920 26.84 20.70 5.33
C ILE A 920 27.87 19.61 5.16
N LEU A 921 27.89 18.98 3.98
CA LEU A 921 28.93 18.02 3.59
C LEU A 921 29.89 18.73 2.64
N ALA A 922 31.18 18.74 2.94
CA ALA A 922 32.18 19.35 2.08
C ALA A 922 33.33 18.39 1.73
N SER A 923 33.82 18.51 0.49
CA SER A 923 35.02 17.83 -0.01
C SER A 923 36.31 18.66 0.17
N LEU A 924 36.27 19.72 0.99
CA LEU A 924 37.39 20.62 1.22
C LEU A 924 38.38 20.03 2.25
N GLY A 925 39.38 19.29 1.77
CA GLY A 925 40.32 18.54 2.60
C GLY A 925 39.76 17.15 2.95
N PRO A 926 39.90 16.66 4.19
CA PRO A 926 39.27 15.41 4.58
C PRO A 926 37.73 15.57 4.58
N PRO A 927 36.97 14.54 4.17
CA PRO A 927 35.50 14.57 4.17
C PRO A 927 34.96 14.98 5.54
N SER A 928 34.13 16.01 5.54
CA SER A 928 33.65 16.64 6.76
C SER A 928 32.16 16.93 6.67
N LEU A 929 31.45 16.54 7.73
CA LEU A 929 30.05 16.84 7.95
C LEU A 929 29.92 17.87 9.07
N LEU A 930 29.31 19.01 8.79
CA LEU A 930 29.03 20.07 9.75
C LEU A 930 27.52 20.15 10.00
N LEU A 931 27.14 20.11 11.26
CA LEU A 931 25.78 20.25 11.76
C LEU A 931 25.65 21.58 12.49
N VAL A 932 24.66 22.38 12.11
CA VAL A 932 24.34 23.65 12.77
C VAL A 932 22.86 23.71 13.09
N HIS A 933 22.52 23.78 14.37
CA HIS A 933 21.16 23.96 14.86
C HIS A 933 20.92 25.43 15.17
N THR A 934 19.80 25.96 14.70
CA THR A 934 19.41 27.34 15.03
C THR A 934 17.99 27.42 15.56
N GLY A 935 17.74 28.37 16.46
CA GLY A 935 16.43 28.62 17.09
C GLY A 935 15.51 29.55 16.29
N SER A 936 15.63 29.58 14.96
CA SER A 936 14.75 30.36 14.07
C SER A 936 14.46 29.57 12.79
N SER A 937 13.28 29.76 12.21
CA SER A 937 12.89 29.18 10.91
C SER A 937 13.48 29.95 9.71
N ASP A 938 13.83 31.22 9.90
CA ASP A 938 14.34 32.11 8.86
C ASP A 938 15.86 32.28 8.95
N THR A 939 16.58 31.20 8.67
CA THR A 939 18.05 31.17 8.70
C THR A 939 18.62 30.72 7.37
N GLN A 940 19.77 31.29 7.00
CA GLN A 940 20.42 31.00 5.73
C GLN A 940 21.91 30.77 5.93
N LEU A 941 22.46 29.81 5.19
CA LEU A 941 23.89 29.55 5.13
C LEU A 941 24.52 30.54 4.14
N LYS A 942 25.52 31.30 4.57
CA LYS A 942 26.32 32.17 3.71
C LYS A 942 27.75 31.66 3.59
N ILE A 943 28.26 31.70 2.37
CA ILE A 943 29.62 31.29 2.02
C ILE A 943 30.31 32.44 1.27
N ASP A 944 31.42 32.92 1.81
CA ASP A 944 32.33 33.83 1.11
C ASP A 944 33.34 33.01 0.30
N TRP A 945 32.96 32.70 -0.94
CA TRP A 945 33.77 31.93 -1.87
C TRP A 945 35.14 32.56 -2.14
N ASN A 946 35.28 33.89 -2.10
CA ASN A 946 36.58 34.54 -2.32
C ASN A 946 37.54 34.30 -1.15
N ARG A 947 37.04 34.32 0.09
CA ARG A 947 37.83 34.01 1.28
C ARG A 947 38.14 32.53 1.40
N LEU A 948 37.18 31.65 1.09
CA LEU A 948 37.36 30.20 1.10
C LEU A 948 38.50 29.76 0.15
N MET A 949 38.74 30.53 -0.92
CA MET A 949 39.73 30.26 -1.98
C MET A 949 41.16 30.77 -1.69
N THR A 950 41.37 31.56 -0.64
CA THR A 950 42.72 32.08 -0.27
C THR A 950 43.24 31.37 0.98
N GLU A 951 44.57 31.36 1.23
CA GLU A 951 45.21 30.69 2.39
C GLU A 951 44.69 31.13 3.79
N ASN A 952 43.77 32.10 3.83
CA ASN A 952 43.07 32.54 5.02
C ASN A 952 41.57 32.18 4.96
N SER A 953 41.28 30.88 4.96
CA SER A 953 39.93 30.32 4.93
C SER A 953 39.10 30.56 6.20
N SER A 954 39.59 31.26 7.22
CA SER A 954 38.90 31.39 8.50
C SER A 954 37.57 32.16 8.41
N ARG A 955 36.50 31.59 9.01
CA ARG A 955 35.15 32.18 9.06
C ARG A 955 34.59 32.60 7.69
N SER A 956 34.88 31.79 6.68
CA SER A 956 34.34 31.95 5.32
C SER A 956 32.95 31.34 5.16
N VAL A 957 32.52 30.47 6.09
CA VAL A 957 31.18 29.86 6.14
C VAL A 957 30.52 30.23 7.46
N TRP A 958 29.32 30.78 7.42
CA TRP A 958 28.52 31.09 8.62
C TRP A 958 27.02 31.04 8.35
N VAL A 959 26.22 30.90 9.40
CA VAL A 959 24.74 30.95 9.33
C VAL A 959 24.27 32.33 9.82
N GLU A 960 23.36 32.97 9.08
CA GLU A 960 22.75 34.24 9.48
C GLU A 960 21.29 34.04 9.94
N PRO A 961 20.86 34.71 11.03
CA PRO A 961 21.67 35.54 11.93
C PRO A 961 22.57 34.69 12.87
N VAL A 962 23.81 35.09 13.10
CA VAL A 962 24.77 34.32 13.95
C VAL A 962 24.26 34.13 15.39
N SER A 963 23.43 35.04 15.89
CA SER A 963 22.81 34.96 17.21
C SER A 963 21.77 33.84 17.36
N SER A 964 21.29 33.25 16.27
CA SER A 964 20.31 32.14 16.32
C SER A 964 20.98 30.77 16.45
N VAL A 965 22.29 30.65 16.24
CA VAL A 965 23.02 29.37 16.34
C VAL A 965 23.04 28.90 17.79
N LEU A 966 22.38 27.77 18.06
CA LEU A 966 22.27 27.17 19.39
C LEU A 966 23.33 26.10 19.64
N TYR A 967 23.68 25.36 18.59
CA TYR A 967 24.64 24.26 18.66
C TYR A 967 25.31 24.03 17.31
N SER A 968 26.62 23.78 17.33
CA SER A 968 27.40 23.45 16.15
C SER A 968 28.38 22.30 16.42
N ARG A 969 28.47 21.35 15.47
CA ARG A 969 29.35 20.17 15.57
C ARG A 969 29.90 19.82 14.20
N ALA A 970 31.21 19.58 14.10
CA ALA A 970 31.82 19.00 12.91
C ALA A 970 32.30 17.57 13.18
N LEU A 971 32.03 16.69 12.23
CA LEU A 971 32.42 15.30 12.20
C LEU A 971 33.32 15.07 10.99
N LEU A 972 34.55 14.62 11.22
CA LEU A 972 35.59 14.48 10.21
C LEU A 972 36.08 13.05 10.12
N PHE A 973 36.35 12.62 8.90
CA PHE A 973 37.00 11.34 8.61
C PHE A 973 38.43 11.61 8.16
N THR A 974 39.40 11.42 9.05
CA THR A 974 40.78 11.89 8.80
C THR A 974 41.68 10.80 8.24
N LYS A 975 41.58 9.57 8.75
CA LYS A 975 42.48 8.46 8.37
C LYS A 975 41.72 7.15 8.24
N VAL A 976 42.17 6.33 7.30
CA VAL A 976 41.84 4.90 7.24
C VAL A 976 43.11 4.11 7.53
N TRP A 977 43.07 3.32 8.59
CA TRP A 977 44.14 2.43 9.02
C TRP A 977 44.02 1.08 8.30
N GLU A 978 45.15 0.56 7.84
CA GLU A 978 45.26 -0.83 7.39
C GLU A 978 46.33 -1.52 8.23
N TYR A 979 46.04 -2.70 8.75
CA TYR A 979 47.00 -3.48 9.53
C TYR A 979 46.89 -4.96 9.21
N ASN A 980 48.00 -5.65 9.41
CA ASN A 980 48.12 -7.08 9.19
C ASN A 980 47.71 -7.83 10.47
N ASP A 981 46.51 -8.41 10.48
CA ASP A 981 45.97 -9.10 11.65
C ASP A 981 46.45 -10.55 11.72
N VAL A 982 47.70 -10.73 12.16
CA VAL A 982 48.34 -12.05 12.22
C VAL A 982 47.67 -12.97 13.24
N ASN A 983 47.19 -12.40 14.35
CA ASN A 983 46.57 -13.12 15.46
C ASN A 983 45.06 -13.33 15.29
N ASP A 984 44.49 -12.80 14.21
CA ASP A 984 43.06 -12.88 13.89
C ASP A 984 42.17 -12.41 15.05
N THR A 985 42.53 -11.27 15.64
CA THR A 985 41.81 -10.69 16.79
C THR A 985 40.86 -9.58 16.38
N ALA A 986 41.00 -9.01 15.17
CA ALA A 986 40.28 -7.84 14.68
C ALA A 986 40.37 -6.55 15.52
N ASP A 987 41.08 -6.59 16.63
CA ASP A 987 41.47 -5.43 17.43
C ASP A 987 42.70 -4.71 16.84
N PHE A 988 42.89 -3.45 17.23
CA PHE A 988 44.13 -2.73 16.96
C PHE A 988 45.33 -3.49 17.55
N PRO A 989 46.43 -3.67 16.79
CA PRO A 989 47.58 -4.42 17.26
C PRO A 989 48.25 -3.72 18.45
N SER A 990 48.64 -4.51 19.45
CA SER A 990 49.30 -4.04 20.69
C SER A 990 50.69 -3.43 20.45
N ASP A 991 51.35 -3.77 19.34
CA ASP A 991 52.58 -3.13 18.86
C ASP A 991 52.35 -2.54 17.45
N PRO A 992 51.94 -1.25 17.35
CA PRO A 992 51.62 -0.60 16.09
C PRO A 992 52.80 -0.55 15.12
N SER A 993 54.04 -0.53 15.61
CA SER A 993 55.24 -0.34 14.78
C SER A 993 55.55 -1.52 13.85
N LYS A 994 55.03 -2.72 14.17
CA LYS A 994 55.38 -3.97 13.49
C LYS A 994 54.27 -4.52 12.59
N TYR A 995 53.00 -4.22 12.91
CA TYR A 995 51.83 -4.82 12.26
C TYR A 995 50.93 -3.80 11.55
N MET A 996 51.15 -2.50 11.75
CA MET A 996 50.39 -1.43 11.11
C MET A 996 51.09 -0.93 9.86
N PHE A 997 50.34 -0.79 8.77
CA PHE A 997 50.84 -0.11 7.58
C PHE A 997 50.67 1.41 7.72
N PRO A 998 51.39 2.22 6.91
CA PRO A 998 51.15 3.66 6.87
C PRO A 998 49.66 3.95 6.60
N PRO A 999 48.98 4.80 7.40
CA PRO A 999 47.56 5.10 7.21
C PRO A 999 47.31 5.77 5.86
N TYR A 1000 46.15 5.51 5.29
CA TYR A 1000 45.62 6.32 4.20
C TYR A 1000 45.12 7.64 4.80
N ASN A 1001 45.89 8.71 4.61
CA ASN A 1001 45.50 10.05 5.04
C ASN A 1001 44.50 10.63 4.03
N LEU A 1002 43.24 10.82 4.45
CA LEU A 1002 42.17 11.30 3.57
C LEU A 1002 42.34 12.78 3.19
N GLU A 1003 43.27 13.48 3.84
CA GLU A 1003 43.70 14.84 3.47
C GLU A 1003 44.44 14.86 2.12
N GLU A 1004 45.08 13.76 1.73
CA GLU A 1004 45.88 13.65 0.48
C GLU A 1004 45.06 13.12 -0.71
N PHE A 1005 43.78 12.79 -0.47
CA PHE A 1005 42.90 12.21 -1.48
C PHE A 1005 42.31 13.28 -2.39
N VAL A 1006 42.17 12.95 -3.67
CA VAL A 1006 41.40 13.76 -4.61
C VAL A 1006 39.97 13.23 -4.62
N TRP A 1007 39.02 14.09 -4.25
CA TRP A 1007 37.59 13.77 -4.18
C TRP A 1007 36.88 14.12 -5.48
N ASP A 1008 35.99 13.24 -5.92
CA ASP A 1008 35.10 13.44 -7.06
C ASP A 1008 34.05 14.52 -6.75
N ASP A 1009 33.53 15.15 -7.81
CA ASP A 1009 32.43 16.10 -7.73
C ASP A 1009 31.13 15.42 -7.30
N LEU A 1010 30.53 15.91 -6.20
CA LEU A 1010 29.22 15.48 -5.68
C LEU A 1010 28.09 15.57 -6.71
N ASN A 1011 28.24 16.41 -7.74
CA ASN A 1011 27.26 16.53 -8.81
C ASN A 1011 27.07 15.21 -9.60
N LYS A 1012 28.09 14.34 -9.68
CA LYS A 1012 28.01 13.07 -10.41
C LYS A 1012 27.13 12.02 -9.72
N SER A 1013 26.87 12.18 -8.44
CA SER A 1013 26.27 11.15 -7.58
C SER A 1013 25.08 11.65 -6.76
N LEU A 1014 24.60 12.85 -7.05
CA LEU A 1014 23.46 13.46 -6.38
C LEU A 1014 22.14 12.89 -6.91
N ASP A 1015 21.43 12.19 -6.05
CA ASP A 1015 20.06 11.77 -6.28
C ASP A 1015 19.11 12.63 -5.45
N LYS A 1016 18.45 13.58 -6.11
CA LYS A 1016 17.50 14.51 -5.48
C LYS A 1016 16.18 13.84 -5.08
N THR A 1017 15.85 12.68 -5.67
CA THR A 1017 14.59 11.97 -5.40
C THR A 1017 14.69 11.10 -4.16
N ALA A 1018 15.84 10.44 -3.96
CA ALA A 1018 16.12 9.65 -2.78
C ALA A 1018 16.79 10.46 -1.64
N HIS A 1019 16.98 11.77 -1.83
CA HIS A 1019 17.74 12.63 -0.92
C HIS A 1019 19.13 12.08 -0.56
N THR A 1020 19.85 11.49 -1.52
CA THR A 1020 21.17 10.88 -1.30
C THR A 1020 22.27 11.49 -2.17
N ALA A 1021 23.50 11.49 -1.67
CA ALA A 1021 24.69 11.90 -2.42
C ALA A 1021 25.90 11.05 -2.04
N LYS A 1022 26.79 10.72 -3.00
CA LYS A 1022 27.98 9.86 -2.75
C LYS A 1022 29.29 10.57 -3.12
N LEU A 1023 30.12 10.87 -2.13
CA LEU A 1023 31.44 11.46 -2.30
C LEU A 1023 32.50 10.35 -2.39
N CYS A 1024 33.11 10.14 -3.56
CA CYS A 1024 34.18 9.15 -3.74
C CYS A 1024 35.54 9.83 -3.91
N GLY A 1025 36.60 9.21 -3.40
CA GLY A 1025 37.95 9.74 -3.48
C GLY A 1025 38.99 8.65 -3.68
N LYS A 1026 40.11 9.03 -4.28
CA LYS A 1026 41.27 8.16 -4.50
C LYS A 1026 42.57 8.94 -4.34
N ASN A 1027 43.62 8.25 -3.89
CA ASN A 1027 44.96 8.79 -3.90
C ASN A 1027 45.64 8.44 -5.23
N VAL A 1028 45.89 9.46 -6.07
CA VAL A 1028 46.44 9.28 -7.43
C VAL A 1028 47.87 8.77 -7.42
N THR A 1029 48.63 9.01 -6.35
CA THR A 1029 50.04 8.57 -6.25
C THR A 1029 50.21 7.15 -5.73
N ASP A 1030 49.19 6.58 -5.09
CA ASP A 1030 49.26 5.25 -4.48
C ASP A 1030 48.84 4.15 -5.46
N GLN A 1031 49.69 3.16 -5.67
CA GLN A 1031 49.47 2.05 -6.61
C GLN A 1031 48.30 1.13 -6.22
N TYR A 1032 47.80 1.24 -5.00
CA TYR A 1032 46.72 0.41 -4.46
C TYR A 1032 45.30 0.90 -4.84
N PHE A 1033 45.17 2.12 -5.38
CA PHE A 1033 43.89 2.75 -5.77
C PHE A 1033 43.65 2.82 -7.29
N VAL A 1034 44.31 1.97 -8.08
CA VAL A 1034 44.17 1.99 -9.55
C VAL A 1034 42.71 1.74 -10.00
N ASN A 1035 42.04 0.75 -9.38
CA ASN A 1035 40.64 0.38 -9.66
C ASN A 1035 39.72 0.54 -8.44
N GLY A 1036 40.22 1.14 -7.35
CA GLY A 1036 39.53 1.22 -6.07
C GLY A 1036 39.35 2.66 -5.59
N SER A 1037 38.33 2.88 -4.77
CA SER A 1037 37.98 4.19 -4.21
C SER A 1037 37.42 4.05 -2.80
N ILE A 1038 37.60 5.10 -1.99
CA ILE A 1038 36.92 5.26 -0.70
C ILE A 1038 35.75 6.21 -0.93
N CYS A 1039 34.55 5.85 -0.49
CA CYS A 1039 33.36 6.65 -0.69
C CYS A 1039 32.58 6.91 0.61
N PHE A 1040 31.95 8.07 0.69
CA PHE A 1040 31.04 8.48 1.74
C PHE A 1040 29.69 8.81 1.11
N LYS A 1041 28.65 8.06 1.43
CA LYS A 1041 27.29 8.33 1.00
C LYS A 1041 26.52 8.97 2.15
N ILE A 1042 25.83 10.07 1.88
CA ILE A 1042 24.91 10.72 2.82
C ILE A 1042 23.47 10.50 2.33
N SER A 1043 22.56 10.22 3.27
CA SER A 1043 21.11 10.18 3.05
C SER A 1043 20.43 11.09 4.08
N ALA A 1044 19.58 12.01 3.61
CA ALA A 1044 18.76 12.85 4.48
C ALA A 1044 17.31 12.36 4.49
N PHE A 1045 16.59 12.61 5.59
CA PHE A 1045 15.23 12.13 5.79
C PHE A 1045 14.28 13.27 6.11
N ASP A 1046 13.02 13.15 5.69
CA ASP A 1046 11.95 14.13 5.84
C ASP A 1046 11.00 13.82 7.01
N ALA A 1047 10.82 12.53 7.33
CA ALA A 1047 9.91 12.05 8.36
C ALA A 1047 10.54 10.96 9.24
N LEU A 1048 9.77 10.49 10.24
CA LEU A 1048 10.14 9.33 11.04
C LEU A 1048 9.93 8.05 10.22
N GLY A 1049 10.97 7.22 10.07
CA GLY A 1049 10.89 6.02 9.24
C GLY A 1049 12.07 5.06 9.42
N ARG A 1050 12.09 4.00 8.60
CA ARG A 1050 13.19 3.04 8.47
C ARG A 1050 13.54 2.91 6.99
N ASP A 1051 14.83 2.77 6.69
CA ASP A 1051 15.30 2.51 5.33
C ASP A 1051 15.05 1.03 4.97
N GLU A 1052 14.75 0.75 3.70
CA GLU A 1052 14.51 -0.62 3.20
C GLU A 1052 15.80 -1.45 3.14
N LYS A 1053 16.97 -0.78 3.17
CA LYS A 1053 18.28 -1.41 3.05
C LYS A 1053 18.96 -1.54 4.42
N TRP A 1054 19.56 -2.70 4.63
CA TRP A 1054 20.41 -2.97 5.78
C TRP A 1054 21.59 -1.99 5.88
N PRO A 1055 21.92 -1.46 7.07
CA PRO A 1055 21.24 -1.64 8.35
C PRO A 1055 20.03 -0.67 8.47
N CYS A 1056 18.84 -1.23 8.72
CA CYS A 1056 17.60 -0.48 8.89
C CYS A 1056 17.64 0.35 10.18
N PHE A 1057 18.10 1.60 10.10
CA PHE A 1057 18.08 2.54 11.24
C PHE A 1057 16.72 3.24 11.33
N LEU A 1058 16.21 3.37 12.56
CA LEU A 1058 15.13 4.32 12.85
C LEU A 1058 15.68 5.73 12.71
N HIS A 1059 15.13 6.49 11.77
CA HIS A 1059 15.55 7.86 11.48
C HIS A 1059 14.38 8.83 11.63
N ASN A 1060 14.69 10.12 11.84
CA ASN A 1060 13.74 11.23 11.87
C ASN A 1060 14.25 12.42 11.03
N ALA A 1061 13.42 13.46 10.90
CA ALA A 1061 13.76 14.70 10.19
C ALA A 1061 15.00 15.45 10.73
N ASN A 1062 15.40 15.17 11.96
CA ASN A 1062 16.56 15.79 12.63
C ASN A 1062 17.83 14.92 12.54
N SER A 1063 17.79 13.88 11.70
CA SER A 1063 18.85 12.90 11.54
C SER A 1063 19.23 12.70 10.08
N SER A 1064 20.45 12.26 9.84
CA SER A 1064 20.94 11.91 8.51
C SER A 1064 21.89 10.72 8.62
N GLN A 1065 21.83 9.85 7.63
CA GLN A 1065 22.63 8.63 7.59
C GLN A 1065 23.90 8.89 6.78
N ILE A 1066 25.03 8.41 7.29
CA ILE A 1066 26.32 8.42 6.60
C ILE A 1066 26.80 6.98 6.47
N GLN A 1067 27.07 6.58 5.24
CA GLN A 1067 27.64 5.28 4.89
C GLN A 1067 29.07 5.48 4.37
N PHE A 1068 30.03 4.85 5.01
CA PHE A 1068 31.42 4.71 4.60
C PHE A 1068 31.59 3.43 3.78
N GLU A 1069 32.30 3.50 2.66
CA GLU A 1069 32.51 2.39 1.73
C GLU A 1069 33.97 2.34 1.25
N ILE A 1070 34.60 1.18 1.31
CA ILE A 1070 35.86 0.86 0.66
C ILE A 1070 35.52 -0.10 -0.49
N ASP A 1071 35.72 0.33 -1.73
CA ASP A 1071 35.40 -0.45 -2.92
C ASP A 1071 36.68 -0.72 -3.72
N ARG A 1072 37.02 -2.00 -3.92
CA ARG A 1072 38.09 -2.50 -4.82
C ARG A 1072 39.50 -1.96 -4.55
N VAL A 1073 39.79 -1.49 -3.33
CA VAL A 1073 41.16 -1.15 -2.90
C VAL A 1073 41.99 -2.43 -2.81
N LEU A 1074 43.21 -2.44 -3.34
CA LEU A 1074 44.08 -3.63 -3.23
C LEU A 1074 44.70 -3.72 -1.83
N PRO A 1075 44.52 -4.82 -1.09
CA PRO A 1075 45.10 -4.97 0.24
C PRO A 1075 46.62 -5.14 0.16
N ARG A 1076 47.34 -4.58 1.14
CA ARG A 1076 48.81 -4.67 1.26
C ARG A 1076 49.26 -6.03 1.81
N SER A 1077 48.38 -6.79 2.45
CA SER A 1077 48.60 -8.14 2.97
C SER A 1077 47.39 -9.04 2.71
N ASN A 1078 47.62 -10.36 2.65
CA ASN A 1078 46.54 -11.36 2.59
C ASN A 1078 45.71 -11.44 3.88
N LYS A 1079 46.19 -10.84 4.98
CA LYS A 1079 45.47 -10.72 6.26
C LYS A 1079 45.21 -9.27 6.65
N SER A 1080 44.96 -8.41 5.66
CA SER A 1080 44.67 -7.00 5.92
C SER A 1080 43.27 -6.82 6.50
N ARG A 1081 43.18 -6.07 7.60
CA ARG A 1081 41.95 -5.48 8.15
C ARG A 1081 42.04 -3.96 8.14
N PHE A 1082 40.88 -3.32 8.17
CA PHE A 1082 40.75 -1.87 8.10
C PHE A 1082 40.16 -1.29 9.38
N GLY A 1083 40.52 -0.04 9.66
CA GLY A 1083 39.90 0.77 10.70
C GLY A 1083 39.73 2.23 10.25
N LEU A 1084 38.70 2.89 10.75
CA LEU A 1084 38.35 4.27 10.40
C LEU A 1084 38.58 5.19 11.61
N GLU A 1085 39.28 6.30 11.41
CA GLU A 1085 39.45 7.35 12.41
C GLU A 1085 38.39 8.44 12.22
N LEU A 1086 37.51 8.57 13.23
CA LEU A 1086 36.44 9.54 13.31
C LEU A 1086 36.82 10.65 14.30
N VAL A 1087 36.85 11.90 13.87
CA VAL A 1087 37.16 13.06 14.71
C VAL A 1087 35.92 13.95 14.85
N SER A 1088 35.62 14.39 16.07
CA SER A 1088 34.53 15.30 16.38
C SER A 1088 35.08 16.60 16.97
N ILE A 1089 34.54 17.73 16.52
CA ILE A 1089 34.88 19.09 16.99
C ILE A 1089 33.61 19.74 17.52
N GLU A 1090 33.64 20.16 18.78
CA GLU A 1090 32.49 20.67 19.52
C GLU A 1090 32.86 21.89 20.38
N GLU A 1091 31.87 22.68 20.80
CA GLU A 1091 32.07 23.84 21.69
C GLU A 1091 32.64 23.44 23.06
N ASN A 1092 33.48 24.31 23.64
CA ASN A 1092 34.02 24.08 24.98
C ASN A 1092 32.93 23.98 26.05
N GLY A 1093 33.00 22.93 26.87
CA GLY A 1093 31.98 22.58 27.88
C GLY A 1093 31.03 21.47 27.46
N VAL A 1094 31.13 20.98 26.22
CA VAL A 1094 30.49 19.76 25.74
C VAL A 1094 31.45 18.59 25.92
N ARG A 1095 30.98 17.50 26.54
CA ARG A 1095 31.75 16.26 26.72
C ARG A 1095 31.16 15.19 25.82
N SER A 1096 31.97 14.67 24.91
CA SER A 1096 31.63 13.50 24.10
C SER A 1096 31.98 12.21 24.85
N TRP A 1097 31.04 11.28 24.95
CA TRP A 1097 31.32 9.93 25.46
C TRP A 1097 30.50 8.89 24.69
N ILE A 1098 30.96 7.64 24.71
CA ILE A 1098 30.30 6.54 24.01
C ILE A 1098 29.42 5.78 25.00
N ASP A 1099 28.12 5.83 24.77
CA ASP A 1099 27.13 5.05 25.49
C ASP A 1099 26.81 3.77 24.71
N THR A 1100 26.82 2.63 25.39
CA THR A 1100 26.45 1.35 24.81
C THR A 1100 25.06 1.00 25.32
N LYS A 1101 24.07 1.04 24.45
CA LYS A 1101 22.69 0.67 24.79
C LYS A 1101 22.35 -0.67 24.18
N HIS A 1102 21.51 -1.41 24.89
CA HIS A 1102 20.93 -2.66 24.42
C HIS A 1102 19.48 -2.38 24.02
N SER A 1103 19.16 -2.52 22.75
CA SER A 1103 17.81 -2.33 22.19
C SER A 1103 17.27 -3.66 21.68
N ILE A 1104 15.95 -3.85 21.76
CA ILE A 1104 15.29 -4.99 21.11
C ILE A 1104 14.75 -4.46 19.80
N ASP A 1105 15.41 -4.84 18.71
CA ASP A 1105 14.98 -4.54 17.35
C ASP A 1105 13.91 -5.57 16.97
N ASP A 1106 12.77 -5.10 16.47
CA ASP A 1106 11.57 -5.90 16.20
C ASP A 1106 11.63 -6.69 14.89
N GLU A 1107 12.77 -6.64 14.20
CA GLU A 1107 12.83 -6.99 12.78
C GLU A 1107 12.84 -8.50 12.48
N TYR A 1108 13.37 -9.40 13.32
CA TYR A 1108 13.39 -10.84 12.97
C TYR A 1108 13.37 -11.88 14.11
N THR A 1109 13.55 -11.48 15.36
CA THR A 1109 13.33 -12.28 16.59
C THR A 1109 13.60 -11.35 17.77
N PRO A 1110 12.93 -11.48 18.93
CA PRO A 1110 13.20 -10.65 20.10
C PRO A 1110 14.59 -10.99 20.68
N SER A 1111 15.64 -10.49 20.04
CA SER A 1111 17.02 -10.61 20.46
C SER A 1111 17.55 -9.22 20.79
N ILE A 1112 18.35 -9.17 21.85
CA ILE A 1112 18.88 -7.92 22.39
C ILE A 1112 20.08 -7.52 21.55
N PHE A 1113 19.95 -6.50 20.72
CA PHE A 1113 21.04 -5.93 19.93
C PHE A 1113 21.75 -4.81 20.70
N GLN A 1114 23.07 -4.74 20.54
CA GLN A 1114 23.86 -3.63 21.07
C GLN A 1114 23.88 -2.50 20.05
N VAL A 1115 23.85 -1.26 20.53
CA VAL A 1115 23.98 -0.07 19.69
C VAL A 1115 24.90 0.93 20.39
N TYR A 1116 25.81 1.53 19.62
CA TYR A 1116 26.79 2.47 20.13
C TYR A 1116 26.35 3.91 19.82
N ASN A 1117 26.37 4.76 20.84
CA ASN A 1117 25.97 6.16 20.75
C ASN A 1117 27.14 7.06 21.20
N LEU A 1118 27.77 7.78 20.28
CA LEU A 1118 28.65 8.89 20.63
C LEU A 1118 27.81 10.13 20.90
N LEU A 1119 27.57 10.41 22.18
CA LEU A 1119 26.70 11.49 22.66
C LEU A 1119 27.49 12.74 23.02
N SER A 1120 26.99 13.90 22.61
CA SER A 1120 27.54 15.21 22.93
C SER A 1120 26.67 15.86 24.02
N VAL A 1121 27.18 15.94 25.26
CA VAL A 1121 26.40 16.44 26.42
C VAL A 1121 27.02 17.70 27.00
N LYS A 1122 26.19 18.71 27.30
CA LYS A 1122 26.62 19.95 27.95
C LYS A 1122 26.74 19.76 29.47
N GLY A 1123 27.92 19.99 30.06
CA GLY A 1123 28.14 19.91 31.52
C GLY A 1123 28.51 18.51 32.05
N ASN A 1124 28.34 18.28 33.37
CA ASN A 1124 28.82 17.08 34.10
C ASN A 1124 27.97 15.79 33.87
N GLY A 1125 27.48 15.55 32.65
CA GLY A 1125 26.82 14.29 32.26
C GLY A 1125 25.31 14.19 32.54
N SER A 1126 24.70 15.18 33.21
CA SER A 1126 23.25 15.26 33.46
C SER A 1126 22.51 16.30 32.62
N GLY A 1127 23.21 16.95 31.68
CA GLY A 1127 22.63 17.96 30.79
C GLY A 1127 21.90 17.36 29.58
N PRO A 1128 21.17 18.19 28.81
CA PRO A 1128 20.53 17.75 27.57
C PRO A 1128 21.57 17.29 26.54
N VAL A 1129 21.26 16.18 25.85
CA VAL A 1129 22.05 15.71 24.70
C VAL A 1129 21.86 16.72 23.57
N LEU A 1130 22.96 17.31 23.11
CA LEU A 1130 22.93 18.32 22.04
C LEU A 1130 23.00 17.66 20.66
N GLY A 1131 23.77 16.59 20.52
CA GLY A 1131 23.81 15.80 19.29
C GLY A 1131 24.39 14.42 19.51
N TYR A 1132 24.27 13.57 18.50
CA TYR A 1132 24.64 12.17 18.60
C TYR A 1132 25.19 11.63 17.27
N THR A 1133 26.03 10.61 17.38
CA THR A 1133 26.38 9.70 16.28
C THR A 1133 26.09 8.29 16.75
N HIS A 1134 25.16 7.62 16.09
CA HIS A 1134 24.56 6.35 16.47
C HIS A 1134 24.90 5.31 15.42
N TRP A 1135 25.40 4.14 15.81
CA TRP A 1135 25.63 3.04 14.87
C TRP A 1135 25.43 1.67 15.50
N LYS A 1136 24.92 0.73 14.72
CA LYS A 1136 24.89 -0.69 15.06
C LYS A 1136 26.33 -1.25 14.94
N PRO A 1137 26.74 -2.22 15.77
CA PRO A 1137 28.08 -2.80 15.81
C PRO A 1137 28.33 -3.74 14.62
N VAL A 1138 28.00 -3.31 13.39
CA VAL A 1138 28.00 -4.15 12.18
C VAL A 1138 28.51 -3.34 10.98
N ALA A 1139 29.29 -4.00 10.14
CA ALA A 1139 29.71 -3.59 8.81
C ALA A 1139 29.38 -4.71 7.81
N TYR A 1140 29.32 -4.42 6.52
CA TYR A 1140 28.96 -5.37 5.47
C TYR A 1140 30.09 -5.52 4.45
N ARG A 1141 30.39 -6.75 4.05
CA ARG A 1141 31.46 -7.07 3.10
C ARG A 1141 30.99 -7.15 1.63
N ASN A 1142 29.75 -6.78 1.35
CA ASN A 1142 29.19 -6.83 0.00
C ASN A 1142 28.40 -5.57 -0.31
N LYS A 1143 28.31 -5.24 -1.60
CA LYS A 1143 27.66 -4.04 -2.12
C LYS A 1143 26.16 -4.02 -1.85
N THR A 1144 25.54 -5.19 -1.88
CA THR A 1144 24.18 -5.41 -1.39
C THR A 1144 24.27 -5.99 0.03
N PRO A 1145 23.89 -5.22 1.07
CA PRO A 1145 24.08 -5.65 2.44
C PRO A 1145 23.10 -6.80 2.75
N VAL A 1146 23.66 -7.96 3.11
CA VAL A 1146 22.93 -9.17 3.51
C VAL A 1146 23.45 -9.63 4.86
N PHE A 1147 22.58 -10.23 5.68
CA PHE A 1147 22.91 -10.65 7.04
C PHE A 1147 24.07 -11.65 7.10
N GLU A 1148 24.13 -12.63 6.19
CA GLU A 1148 25.16 -13.67 6.14
C GLU A 1148 26.59 -13.13 5.94
N GLN A 1149 26.71 -11.91 5.41
CA GLN A 1149 27.99 -11.27 5.11
C GLN A 1149 28.23 -10.02 5.98
N ALA A 1150 27.46 -9.88 7.06
CA ALA A 1150 27.71 -8.93 8.13
C ALA A 1150 28.97 -9.32 8.91
N THR A 1151 29.72 -8.32 9.37
CA THR A 1151 30.92 -8.46 10.20
C THR A 1151 30.84 -7.44 11.34
N PRO A 1152 31.18 -7.78 12.59
CA PRO A 1152 31.02 -6.83 13.70
C PRO A 1152 31.96 -5.62 13.60
N SER A 1153 31.67 -4.53 14.31
CA SER A 1153 32.57 -3.39 14.45
C SER A 1153 32.89 -3.09 15.92
N HIS A 1154 34.17 -2.81 16.18
CA HIS A 1154 34.70 -2.46 17.51
C HIS A 1154 35.17 -1.01 17.52
N HIS A 1155 35.14 -0.36 18.68
CA HIS A 1155 35.52 1.05 18.81
C HIS A 1155 36.49 1.28 19.97
N THR A 1156 37.34 2.29 19.86
CA THR A 1156 38.15 2.77 20.98
C THR A 1156 37.39 3.84 21.78
N GLY A 1157 37.73 4.02 23.06
CA GLY A 1157 37.23 5.18 23.81
C GLY A 1157 37.66 6.51 23.17
N PRO A 1158 36.92 7.60 23.40
CA PRO A 1158 37.24 8.90 22.82
C PRO A 1158 38.55 9.46 23.39
N GLN A 1159 39.49 9.83 22.52
CA GLN A 1159 40.81 10.37 22.86
C GLN A 1159 40.92 11.83 22.41
N SER A 1160 41.59 12.69 23.19
CA SER A 1160 41.82 14.08 22.79
C SER A 1160 42.85 14.17 21.66
N LYS A 1161 42.57 14.96 20.62
CA LYS A 1161 43.47 15.14 19.46
C LYS A 1161 43.79 16.61 19.22
N LEU A 1162 45.00 16.90 18.74
CA LEU A 1162 45.43 18.26 18.37
C LEU A 1162 44.77 18.71 17.06
N PHE A 1163 44.48 20.00 16.94
CA PHE A 1163 43.89 20.55 15.73
C PHE A 1163 44.93 20.60 14.59
N SER A 1164 44.53 20.22 13.38
CA SER A 1164 45.39 20.34 12.19
C SER A 1164 45.00 21.56 11.37
N ASN A 1165 45.99 22.36 10.95
CA ASN A 1165 45.80 23.50 10.06
C ASN A 1165 45.37 23.11 8.63
N HIS A 1166 45.24 21.81 8.33
CA HIS A 1166 44.85 21.28 7.04
C HIS A 1166 43.36 20.89 6.94
N TRP A 1167 42.56 21.05 8.01
CA TRP A 1167 41.13 20.72 8.01
C TRP A 1167 40.28 21.86 7.43
N GLY A 1168 39.97 21.78 6.13
CA GLY A 1168 39.32 22.86 5.37
C GLY A 1168 38.01 23.37 5.94
N LEU A 1169 36.96 22.53 6.03
CA LEU A 1169 35.63 22.96 6.50
C LEU A 1169 35.61 23.43 7.97
N PRO A 1170 36.27 22.75 8.94
CA PRO A 1170 36.34 23.27 10.30
C PRO A 1170 37.03 24.63 10.41
N ILE A 1171 38.10 24.87 9.65
CA ILE A 1171 38.74 26.19 9.61
C ILE A 1171 37.77 27.22 9.00
N ALA A 1172 37.04 26.83 7.95
CA ALA A 1172 36.06 27.67 7.28
C ALA A 1172 34.93 28.16 8.20
N PHE A 1173 34.47 27.33 9.13
CA PHE A 1173 33.39 27.65 10.04
C PHE A 1173 33.88 28.18 11.42
N PHE A 1174 34.78 27.45 12.09
CA PHE A 1174 35.22 27.77 13.47
C PHE A 1174 36.38 28.78 13.53
N GLY A 1175 37.15 28.95 12.44
CA GLY A 1175 38.34 29.80 12.36
C GLY A 1175 39.65 29.08 12.70
N LYS A 1176 40.78 29.80 12.73
CA LYS A 1176 42.12 29.24 13.03
C LYS A 1176 42.43 29.15 14.54
N ASP A 1177 41.70 29.88 15.39
CA ASP A 1177 41.88 29.93 16.85
C ASP A 1177 40.98 28.89 17.59
N VAL A 1178 41.06 27.62 17.19
CA VAL A 1178 40.11 26.57 17.64
C VAL A 1178 40.45 26.06 19.05
N GLU A 1179 41.72 25.84 19.35
CA GLU A 1179 42.18 25.11 20.55
C GLU A 1179 41.82 25.74 21.91
N PRO A 1180 41.66 27.07 22.09
CA PRO A 1180 41.17 27.60 23.36
C PRO A 1180 39.62 27.61 23.48
N LYS A 1181 38.88 27.33 22.40
CA LYS A 1181 37.40 27.52 22.33
C LYS A 1181 36.59 26.25 22.04
N TYR A 1182 37.22 25.20 21.51
CA TYR A 1182 36.54 23.97 21.09
C TYR A 1182 37.29 22.73 21.58
N THR A 1183 36.53 21.68 21.85
CA THR A 1183 37.02 20.36 22.27
C THR A 1183 37.08 19.43 21.07
N ILE A 1184 38.21 18.72 20.88
CA ILE A 1184 38.47 17.85 19.73
C ILE A 1184 38.70 16.43 20.23
N MET A 1185 37.84 15.50 19.81
CA MET A 1185 37.84 14.11 20.28
C MET A 1185 37.87 13.15 19.09
N SER A 1186 38.74 12.15 19.13
CA SER A 1186 38.87 11.10 18.12
C SER A 1186 38.45 9.73 18.64
N VAL A 1187 37.77 8.97 17.80
CA VAL A 1187 37.34 7.59 18.01
C VAL A 1187 37.79 6.76 16.81
N ASN A 1188 38.47 5.64 17.06
CA ASN A 1188 38.84 4.69 16.02
C ASN A 1188 37.85 3.53 16.02
N ILE A 1189 37.41 3.12 14.83
CA ILE A 1189 36.47 2.01 14.62
C ILE A 1189 37.17 0.94 13.78
N THR A 1190 37.28 -0.29 14.26
CA THR A 1190 37.82 -1.43 13.51
C THR A 1190 36.70 -2.37 13.05
N PHE A 1191 36.97 -3.14 12.00
CA PHE A 1191 35.99 -4.00 11.36
C PHE A 1191 36.39 -5.48 11.42
N GLY A 1192 35.47 -6.28 11.95
CA GLY A 1192 35.39 -7.73 11.98
C GLY A 1192 35.73 -8.41 13.30
N ILE A 1193 35.77 -9.74 13.28
CA ILE A 1193 36.03 -10.62 14.44
C ILE A 1193 36.93 -11.80 14.06
N ALA A 1194 37.44 -12.52 15.06
CA ALA A 1194 38.21 -13.74 14.89
C ALA A 1194 37.43 -14.83 14.13
N GLY A 1195 38.10 -15.53 13.21
CA GLY A 1195 37.56 -16.64 12.42
C GLY A 1195 36.85 -16.22 11.13
N GLU A 1196 36.72 -14.93 10.86
CA GLU A 1196 36.07 -14.42 9.66
C GLU A 1196 37.03 -14.16 8.49
N PRO A 1197 36.54 -14.23 7.24
CA PRO A 1197 37.37 -13.96 6.08
C PRO A 1197 37.85 -12.51 6.02
N TYR A 1198 39.12 -12.36 5.62
CA TYR A 1198 39.80 -11.08 5.48
C TYR A 1198 39.29 -10.31 4.25
N TYR A 1199 39.66 -9.02 4.17
CA TYR A 1199 39.17 -8.14 3.11
C TYR A 1199 39.56 -8.58 1.68
N ASN A 1200 40.62 -9.37 1.52
CA ASN A 1200 41.07 -9.89 0.23
C ASN A 1200 40.06 -10.84 -0.45
N GLU A 1201 39.08 -11.38 0.26
CA GLU A 1201 38.07 -12.26 -0.35
C GLU A 1201 36.98 -11.47 -1.07
N THR A 1202 36.58 -10.33 -0.52
CA THR A 1202 35.41 -9.56 -0.99
C THR A 1202 35.79 -8.26 -1.70
N TYR A 1203 36.97 -7.70 -1.38
CA TYR A 1203 37.41 -6.38 -1.87
C TYR A 1203 36.38 -5.26 -1.65
N TYR A 1204 35.52 -5.42 -0.65
CA TYR A 1204 34.46 -4.47 -0.36
C TYR A 1204 34.18 -4.44 1.14
N LEU A 1205 34.00 -3.24 1.68
CA LEU A 1205 33.60 -3.04 3.07
C LEU A 1205 32.71 -1.81 3.16
N SER A 1206 31.58 -1.90 3.85
CA SER A 1206 30.72 -0.76 4.14
C SER A 1206 30.28 -0.69 5.58
N TRP A 1207 30.29 0.51 6.16
CA TRP A 1207 29.86 0.78 7.53
C TRP A 1207 28.94 1.99 7.54
N THR A 1208 27.88 1.95 8.35
CA THR A 1208 26.84 2.96 8.32
C THR A 1208 26.55 3.50 9.72
N SER A 1209 26.36 4.80 9.82
CA SER A 1209 26.04 5.51 11.07
C SER A 1209 24.95 6.56 10.83
N LEU A 1210 24.13 6.80 11.85
CA LEU A 1210 23.12 7.84 11.89
C LEU A 1210 23.66 9.02 12.72
N VAL A 1211 23.60 10.22 12.18
CA VAL A 1211 24.07 11.44 12.84
C VAL A 1211 22.91 12.42 12.97
N GLY A 1212 22.72 13.02 14.14
CA GLY A 1212 21.61 13.94 14.36
C GLY A 1212 21.76 14.84 15.57
N ILE A 1213 20.74 15.64 15.80
CA ILE A 1213 20.67 16.61 16.91
C ILE A 1213 19.64 16.15 17.95
N GLY A 1214 19.89 16.44 19.21
CA GLY A 1214 19.06 15.99 20.32
C GLY A 1214 19.42 14.57 20.79
N SER A 1215 18.45 13.86 21.35
CA SER A 1215 18.60 12.44 21.72
C SER A 1215 18.45 11.55 20.48
N PRO A 1216 19.25 10.46 20.36
CA PRO A 1216 19.07 9.49 19.28
C PRO A 1216 17.63 8.92 19.29
N PRO A 1217 17.04 8.65 18.12
CA PRO A 1217 15.79 7.91 18.02
C PRO A 1217 15.94 6.56 18.71
N GLU A 1218 15.00 6.24 19.59
CA GLU A 1218 14.92 4.95 20.27
C GLU A 1218 13.59 4.31 19.90
N ASP A 1219 13.59 3.00 19.65
CA ASP A 1219 12.36 2.25 19.51
C ASP A 1219 11.69 2.16 20.89
N PRO A 1220 10.53 2.82 21.11
CA PRO A 1220 9.81 2.61 22.34
C PRO A 1220 9.30 1.17 22.33
N PHE A 1221 9.59 0.40 23.39
CA PHE A 1221 8.86 -0.84 23.61
C PHE A 1221 7.37 -0.54 23.54
N SER A 1222 6.63 -1.34 22.76
CA SER A 1222 5.17 -1.29 22.81
C SER A 1222 4.75 -1.33 24.27
N THR A 1223 3.88 -0.41 24.69
CA THR A 1223 3.37 -0.36 26.08
C THR A 1223 2.86 -1.73 26.52
N LEU A 1224 2.34 -2.51 25.56
CA LEU A 1224 1.90 -3.88 25.75
C LEU A 1224 3.06 -4.84 26.10
N VAL A 1225 4.21 -4.75 25.41
CA VAL A 1225 5.42 -5.54 25.69
C VAL A 1225 6.06 -5.11 27.02
N ILE A 1226 6.12 -3.80 27.32
CA ILE A 1226 6.57 -3.31 28.64
C ILE A 1226 5.68 -3.90 29.74
N CYS A 1227 4.36 -3.91 29.55
CA CYS A 1227 3.41 -4.51 30.49
C CYS A 1227 3.62 -6.02 30.62
N ILE A 1228 3.83 -6.75 29.53
CA ILE A 1228 4.12 -8.20 29.57
C ILE A 1228 5.42 -8.49 30.32
N ILE A 1229 6.49 -7.73 30.06
CA ILE A 1229 7.78 -7.87 30.74
C ILE A 1229 7.64 -7.50 32.22
N ALA A 1230 6.94 -6.42 32.55
CA ALA A 1230 6.70 -5.99 33.93
C ALA A 1230 5.88 -7.01 34.72
N VAL A 1231 4.86 -7.61 34.12
CA VAL A 1231 4.06 -8.68 34.73
C VAL A 1231 4.88 -9.98 34.82
N GLY A 1232 5.61 -10.33 33.76
CA GLY A 1232 6.36 -11.57 33.63
C GLY A 1232 7.62 -11.63 34.51
N LEU A 1233 8.34 -10.53 34.72
CA LEU A 1233 9.50 -10.45 35.61
C LEU A 1233 9.14 -9.95 37.02
N GLY A 1234 8.08 -9.14 37.15
CA GLY A 1234 7.62 -8.63 38.45
C GLY A 1234 7.13 -9.75 39.37
N ALA A 1235 6.36 -10.71 38.86
CA ALA A 1235 5.85 -11.81 39.68
C ALA A 1235 6.98 -12.74 40.21
N PRO A 1236 7.94 -13.21 39.40
CA PRO A 1236 9.09 -13.98 39.89
C PRO A 1236 9.97 -13.23 40.88
N MET A 1237 10.20 -11.93 40.67
CA MET A 1237 11.06 -11.14 41.57
C MET A 1237 10.42 -10.89 42.93
N VAL A 1238 9.09 -10.68 42.97
CA VAL A 1238 8.32 -10.59 44.22
C VAL A 1238 8.29 -11.93 44.95
N ILE A 1239 8.17 -13.05 44.23
CA ILE A 1239 8.26 -14.40 44.82
C ILE A 1239 9.67 -14.68 45.35
N LEU A 1240 10.73 -14.23 44.67
CA LEU A 1240 12.11 -14.35 45.15
C LEU A 1240 12.38 -13.46 46.37
N LEU A 1241 11.88 -12.23 46.39
CA LEU A 1241 12.00 -11.33 47.55
C LEU A 1241 11.20 -11.86 48.75
N MET A 1242 9.95 -12.30 48.53
CA MET A 1242 9.14 -12.95 49.57
C MET A 1242 9.79 -14.26 50.02
N GLY A 1243 10.34 -15.06 49.10
CA GLY A 1243 11.10 -16.27 49.39
C GLY A 1243 12.34 -15.99 50.23
N CYS A 1244 13.13 -14.97 49.88
CA CYS A 1244 14.29 -14.52 50.64
C CYS A 1244 13.90 -13.97 52.01
N ILE A 1245 12.79 -13.22 52.12
CA ILE A 1245 12.25 -12.72 53.39
C ILE A 1245 11.74 -13.88 54.25
N ILE A 1246 11.04 -14.86 53.68
CA ILE A 1246 10.57 -16.07 54.38
C ILE A 1246 11.75 -16.94 54.83
N VAL A 1247 12.81 -17.06 54.03
CA VAL A 1247 14.05 -17.79 54.40
C VAL A 1247 14.81 -17.07 55.51
N GLN A 1248 14.91 -15.74 55.46
CA GLN A 1248 15.49 -14.91 56.53
C GLN A 1248 14.67 -14.99 57.83
N LEU A 1249 13.35 -15.04 57.74
CA LEU A 1249 12.45 -15.20 58.89
C LEU A 1249 12.46 -16.65 59.45
N LYS A 1250 12.60 -17.67 58.59
CA LYS A 1250 12.80 -19.07 59.02
C LYS A 1250 14.15 -19.31 59.68
N ARG A 1251 15.23 -18.66 59.21
CA ARG A 1251 16.56 -18.73 59.85
C ARG A 1251 16.62 -18.07 61.23
N ARG A 1252 15.65 -17.23 61.60
CA ARG A 1252 15.57 -16.57 62.90
C ARG A 1252 14.73 -17.29 63.96
N LYS A 1253 14.19 -18.48 63.67
CA LYS A 1253 13.50 -19.29 64.70
C LYS A 1253 14.44 -20.32 65.33
N PRO A 1254 14.61 -20.33 66.67
CA PRO A 1254 15.46 -21.28 67.36
C PRO A 1254 14.81 -22.67 67.33
N VAL A 1255 15.57 -23.70 66.94
CA VAL A 1255 15.12 -25.10 66.97
C VAL A 1255 15.82 -25.80 68.13
N THR A 1256 15.03 -26.29 69.09
CA THR A 1256 15.41 -27.35 70.05
C THR A 1256 14.83 -28.70 69.59
N PRO A 1257 15.53 -29.84 69.83
CA PRO A 1257 15.33 -31.11 69.12
C PRO A 1257 14.34 -32.05 69.83
N PRO A 1258 13.71 -33.00 69.11
CA PRO A 1258 14.13 -34.42 69.15
C PRO A 1258 13.89 -35.11 67.78
N GLY A 1259 14.28 -36.34 67.47
CA GLY A 1259 15.01 -37.41 68.12
C GLY A 1259 15.30 -38.45 67.04
N TYR A 1260 16.43 -39.14 67.20
CA TYR A 1260 17.04 -40.08 66.25
C TYR A 1260 16.24 -41.40 66.15
N GLN A 1261 16.02 -41.91 64.93
CA GLN A 1261 15.79 -43.35 64.70
C GLN A 1261 16.54 -43.81 63.44
N PRO A 1262 17.33 -44.90 63.51
CA PRO A 1262 18.25 -45.27 62.45
C PRO A 1262 17.61 -46.15 61.38
N ILE A 1263 18.28 -46.05 60.24
CA ILE A 1263 18.05 -46.59 58.91
C ILE A 1263 17.97 -48.12 58.88
N ASN A 1264 16.91 -48.61 58.25
CA ASN A 1264 16.96 -49.61 57.17
C ASN A 1264 15.91 -49.26 56.12
#